data_AF-A0A2G5VUY9-F1
#
_entry.id   AF-A0A2G5VUY9-F1
#
_cell.length_a   1.000
_cell.length_b   1.000
_cell.length_c   1.000
_cell.angle_alpha   90.00
_cell.angle_beta   90.00
_cell.angle_gamma   90.00
#
_symmetry.space_group_name_H-M   'P 1'
#
loop_
_entity.id
_entity.type
_entity.pdbx_description
1 polymer ?
#
loop_
_entity_poly.entity_id
_entity_poly.type
_entity_poly.pdbx_seq_one_letter_code
_entity_poly.pdbx_strand_id
1 'polypeptide(L)'
;MPPPRQCHRKANSFTASLYKAAQIQVRKEQAEERRAAESAKKIPVLDTHIAYLKEEIRKLTEQLENCRSSLENAENEKRELKSEVEKLRRLLEAMSNERSHQTFKNEKSVTFQKDRIEALETHIDAITPLTPTGGKYLKPYSMIKSKATVQERYNRIIKMIENLVGPLNVDAFLFEFMQIANDDPDRSFCLTLSPWDSFFTVVRHQLSDGFMKDFKAFTLERLKIDVFSSRQKIEEIKKQYSTSKFYSFELRKVLKPSRVGKEVLAETSLVKIADLKSLLSLRLETLARHNRLIFDSGTGDNIVIGVGADKGADTTKLAVVIENVSSPNNPHAILLAGIYTGNDSHELLQKNFSSIFDQIDALDSISYFNGTENVEKAVVKKLLGDCKCISSIYGHAGQNSRTPCYMCNRAWSTHGKNIGTLTNFDFESLGALRTLAEYRLTGTPLLAIEPSNCGPPGLHTLLGIIQYYIVDWLIGLAIKIDSGSSSDVNLKNRRKELRLLTSDVEEMEKLVETQTDSLDSLICIKETMESCLCKKKSSRRLPKQSCDSSCCVVSAAKKSSFSKTLLFQCSSCQGTSHDCCALLVNQEVQNMTSRCLLTCFDCQFGMISNSDRLRVVDDKLAVVRTDLSQNEDVLRVTDLERLKLERILKGAGPTRDLLEAAFRSVGCDNRIWYQELTGNQARKLLRASSVSKILSVFDASTNMQLTSSDLHEIQLMRNVMMDLSFLMTSASNSVKTDEEIDEIELVVKRFSKNLRLAQPNATATPKLHLLAAHLVPHLRLHRSWGRVSEQGIEGLHAVINKVNLRYASVMKTLHKSTLLVDRLGHHNLLFDVGSSWLKDD
;
A
#
# COMPACT_ATOMS: atom_id res chain seq x y z
N MET A 1 -139.44 30.20 -145.78
CA MET A 1 -140.42 29.72 -146.79
C MET A 1 -140.22 28.19 -147.05
N PRO A 2 -141.22 27.41 -147.57
CA PRO A 2 -141.37 25.91 -147.52
C PRO A 2 -141.50 25.24 -148.96
N PRO A 3 -142.21 24.10 -149.35
CA PRO A 3 -143.09 23.10 -148.66
C PRO A 3 -142.95 21.51 -148.97
N PRO A 4 -143.79 20.70 -149.73
CA PRO A 4 -144.31 19.37 -149.22
C PRO A 4 -144.61 18.14 -150.19
N ARG A 5 -145.31 17.07 -149.68
CA ARG A 5 -146.25 16.05 -150.35
C ARG A 5 -145.70 14.77 -151.09
N GLN A 6 -146.43 13.65 -151.40
CA GLN A 6 -147.66 12.91 -150.88
C GLN A 6 -148.05 11.60 -151.70
N CYS A 7 -148.74 10.59 -151.09
CA CYS A 7 -149.86 9.70 -151.61
C CYS A 7 -149.74 8.15 -151.99
N HIS A 8 -150.81 7.38 -151.64
CA HIS A 8 -151.56 6.31 -152.42
C HIS A 8 -151.26 4.75 -152.46
N ARG A 9 -152.27 3.91 -152.07
CA ARG A 9 -152.62 2.46 -152.45
C ARG A 9 -151.69 1.27 -152.03
N LYS A 10 -152.06 -0.06 -151.98
CA LYS A 10 -153.35 -0.85 -152.13
C LYS A 10 -153.54 -2.04 -151.09
N ALA A 11 -154.03 -3.26 -151.44
CA ALA A 11 -154.62 -4.28 -150.50
C ALA A 11 -154.74 -5.81 -150.94
N ASN A 12 -155.04 -6.71 -149.94
CA ASN A 12 -155.70 -8.06 -149.87
C ASN A 12 -155.04 -9.48 -150.07
N SER A 13 -155.21 -10.36 -149.05
CA SER A 13 -155.73 -11.78 -149.08
C SER A 13 -154.94 -12.92 -148.37
N PHE A 14 -155.66 -14.02 -148.05
CA PHE A 14 -155.42 -15.11 -147.08
C PHE A 14 -154.97 -16.43 -147.72
N THR A 15 -153.91 -17.11 -147.24
CA THR A 15 -153.65 -18.58 -147.42
C THR A 15 -152.39 -19.06 -146.65
N ALA A 16 -152.15 -20.38 -146.64
CA ALA A 16 -150.88 -21.04 -146.26
C ALA A 16 -150.44 -21.06 -144.77
N SER A 17 -151.37 -21.31 -143.84
CA SER A 17 -151.09 -21.71 -142.43
C SER A 17 -150.27 -23.03 -142.27
N LEU A 18 -149.86 -23.64 -143.39
CA LEU A 18 -149.22 -24.95 -143.47
C LEU A 18 -147.81 -24.97 -144.12
N TYR A 19 -147.27 -23.83 -144.59
CA TYR A 19 -145.84 -23.74 -144.96
C TYR A 19 -144.98 -23.20 -143.80
N LYS A 20 -145.27 -23.70 -142.60
CA LYS A 20 -144.55 -23.47 -141.35
C LYS A 20 -143.13 -24.06 -141.40
N ALA A 21 -142.31 -23.67 -140.43
CA ALA A 21 -141.11 -24.37 -139.94
C ALA A 21 -139.88 -24.54 -140.87
N ALA A 22 -140.01 -24.62 -142.21
CA ALA A 22 -138.88 -25.00 -143.07
C ALA A 22 -137.81 -23.90 -143.28
N GLN A 23 -138.18 -22.74 -143.83
CA GLN A 23 -137.18 -21.73 -144.28
C GLN A 23 -136.64 -20.80 -143.18
N ILE A 24 -137.13 -20.91 -141.94
CA ILE A 24 -136.65 -20.11 -140.80
C ILE A 24 -135.21 -20.50 -140.41
N GLN A 25 -134.77 -21.72 -140.74
CA GLN A 25 -133.42 -22.21 -140.47
C GLN A 25 -132.35 -21.47 -141.30
N VAL A 26 -132.60 -21.27 -142.61
CA VAL A 26 -131.57 -20.82 -143.58
C VAL A 26 -131.34 -19.30 -143.57
N ARG A 27 -132.36 -18.49 -143.22
CA ARG A 27 -132.22 -17.01 -143.24
C ARG A 27 -131.56 -16.41 -141.99
N LYS A 28 -131.20 -17.21 -140.98
CA LYS A 28 -130.39 -16.74 -139.85
C LYS A 28 -128.94 -16.46 -140.26
N GLU A 29 -128.38 -17.30 -141.13
CA GLU A 29 -126.94 -17.34 -141.44
C GLU A 29 -126.45 -16.17 -142.33
N GLN A 30 -127.38 -15.40 -142.94
CA GLN A 30 -127.05 -14.33 -143.90
C GLN A 30 -127.31 -12.90 -143.40
N ALA A 31 -127.74 -12.72 -142.15
CA ALA A 31 -128.02 -11.40 -141.58
C ALA A 31 -126.90 -10.87 -140.66
N GLU A 32 -126.04 -11.75 -140.13
CA GLU A 32 -124.99 -11.39 -139.18
C GLU A 32 -123.82 -10.65 -139.86
N GLU A 33 -123.49 -11.02 -141.11
CA GLU A 33 -122.43 -10.37 -141.90
C GLU A 33 -122.59 -8.85 -142.02
N ARG A 34 -123.83 -8.34 -142.12
CA ARG A 34 -124.06 -6.90 -142.35
C ARG A 34 -123.93 -6.03 -141.10
N ARG A 35 -123.85 -6.61 -139.89
CA ARG A 35 -123.55 -5.84 -138.66
C ARG A 35 -122.06 -5.56 -138.46
N ALA A 36 -121.17 -6.19 -139.24
CA ALA A 36 -119.73 -5.98 -139.12
C ALA A 36 -119.24 -4.64 -139.73
N ALA A 37 -119.97 -4.05 -140.68
CA ALA A 37 -119.43 -3.04 -141.60
C ALA A 37 -119.21 -1.64 -141.01
N GLU A 38 -120.11 -1.12 -140.15
CA GLU A 38 -120.05 0.29 -139.71
C GLU A 38 -119.25 0.54 -138.42
N SER A 39 -118.77 -0.50 -137.74
CA SER A 39 -117.77 -0.37 -136.66
C SER A 39 -116.44 0.21 -137.16
N ALA A 40 -116.17 0.12 -138.47
CA ALA A 40 -114.90 0.46 -139.12
C ALA A 40 -114.51 1.97 -139.13
N LYS A 41 -115.30 2.87 -138.53
CA LYS A 41 -115.05 4.33 -138.58
C LYS A 41 -114.82 5.04 -137.23
N LYS A 42 -114.82 4.32 -136.09
CA LYS A 42 -114.62 4.94 -134.75
C LYS A 42 -113.28 4.63 -134.06
N ILE A 43 -112.46 3.76 -134.64
CA ILE A 43 -111.26 3.22 -133.98
C ILE A 43 -110.08 4.22 -133.92
N PRO A 44 -109.67 4.93 -135.01
CA PRO A 44 -108.37 5.63 -135.06
C PRO A 44 -108.12 6.82 -134.11
N VAL A 45 -109.11 7.22 -133.31
CA VAL A 45 -109.05 8.42 -132.45
C VAL A 45 -108.93 8.06 -130.95
N LEU A 46 -109.19 6.81 -130.57
CA LEU A 46 -109.12 6.38 -129.16
C LEU A 46 -107.71 5.92 -128.74
N ASP A 47 -107.00 5.22 -129.62
CA ASP A 47 -105.70 4.60 -129.28
C ASP A 47 -104.61 5.63 -128.94
N THR A 48 -104.62 6.80 -129.59
CA THR A 48 -103.61 7.86 -129.39
C THR A 48 -103.68 8.54 -128.02
N HIS A 49 -104.88 8.70 -127.42
CA HIS A 49 -105.01 9.34 -126.10
C HIS A 49 -104.88 8.35 -124.93
N ILE A 50 -105.20 7.07 -125.16
CA ILE A 50 -104.91 5.98 -124.21
C ILE A 50 -103.39 5.83 -124.01
N ALA A 51 -102.57 6.10 -125.04
CA ALA A 51 -101.12 6.13 -124.92
C ALA A 51 -100.62 7.25 -124.00
N TYR A 52 -101.16 8.47 -124.12
CA TYR A 52 -100.78 9.62 -123.28
C TYR A 52 -101.03 9.36 -121.79
N LEU A 53 -102.25 8.94 -121.43
CA LEU A 53 -102.62 8.67 -120.04
C LEU A 53 -101.80 7.53 -119.40
N LYS A 54 -101.37 6.53 -120.19
CA LYS A 54 -100.49 5.44 -119.73
C LYS A 54 -99.05 5.87 -119.45
N GLU A 55 -98.60 6.99 -119.99
CA GLU A 55 -97.28 7.56 -119.70
C GLU A 55 -97.32 8.39 -118.41
N GLU A 56 -98.36 9.20 -118.25
CA GLU A 56 -98.55 10.09 -117.11
C GLU A 56 -98.83 9.32 -115.81
N ILE A 57 -99.66 8.27 -115.86
CA ILE A 57 -99.86 7.35 -114.72
C ILE A 57 -98.54 6.72 -114.27
N ARG A 58 -97.66 6.29 -115.20
CA ARG A 58 -96.40 5.62 -114.85
C ARG A 58 -95.47 6.52 -114.04
N LYS A 59 -95.30 7.77 -114.48
CA LYS A 59 -94.46 8.77 -113.79
C LYS A 59 -95.01 9.12 -112.40
N LEU A 60 -96.33 9.23 -112.26
CA LEU A 60 -96.95 9.48 -110.96
C LEU A 60 -96.82 8.29 -109.99
N THR A 61 -96.89 7.05 -110.50
CA THR A 61 -96.63 5.85 -109.67
C THR A 61 -95.18 5.82 -109.18
N GLU A 62 -94.21 6.03 -110.06
CA GLU A 62 -92.78 6.03 -109.75
C GLU A 62 -92.39 7.11 -108.72
N GLN A 63 -93.00 8.30 -108.77
CA GLN A 63 -92.82 9.33 -107.74
C GLN A 63 -93.43 8.94 -106.39
N LEU A 64 -94.61 8.31 -106.38
CA LEU A 64 -95.31 7.92 -105.15
C LEU A 64 -94.61 6.75 -104.42
N GLU A 65 -94.02 5.81 -105.17
CA GLU A 65 -93.21 4.71 -104.66
C GLU A 65 -91.95 5.23 -103.92
N ASN A 66 -91.22 6.18 -104.53
CA ASN A 66 -90.04 6.81 -103.93
C ASN A 66 -90.39 7.58 -102.64
N CYS A 67 -91.47 8.38 -102.65
CA CYS A 67 -91.93 9.11 -101.46
C CYS A 67 -92.33 8.17 -100.31
N ARG A 68 -92.90 6.99 -100.59
CA ARG A 68 -93.18 5.97 -99.56
C ARG A 68 -91.90 5.44 -98.92
N SER A 69 -90.91 5.06 -99.71
CA SER A 69 -89.62 4.54 -99.20
C SER A 69 -88.89 5.56 -98.32
N SER A 70 -88.87 6.84 -98.69
CA SER A 70 -88.29 7.89 -97.85
C SER A 70 -89.03 8.09 -96.53
N LEU A 71 -90.37 7.97 -96.51
CA LEU A 71 -91.16 8.11 -95.29
C LEU A 71 -90.93 6.94 -94.32
N GLU A 72 -90.93 5.70 -94.83
CA GLU A 72 -90.77 4.49 -94.01
C GLU A 72 -89.38 4.44 -93.33
N ASN A 73 -88.33 4.84 -94.04
CA ASN A 73 -86.98 4.97 -93.46
C ASN A 73 -86.95 6.01 -92.32
N ALA A 74 -87.56 7.18 -92.51
CA ALA A 74 -87.61 8.23 -91.49
C ALA A 74 -88.44 7.82 -90.24
N GLU A 75 -89.49 7.00 -90.41
CA GLU A 75 -90.26 6.46 -89.28
C GLU A 75 -89.55 5.34 -88.51
N ASN A 76 -88.57 4.67 -89.13
CA ASN A 76 -87.70 3.70 -88.45
C ASN A 76 -86.59 4.39 -87.67
N GLU A 77 -85.86 5.33 -88.27
CA GLU A 77 -84.79 6.10 -87.61
C GLU A 77 -85.31 6.87 -86.38
N LYS A 78 -86.52 7.45 -86.50
CA LYS A 78 -87.26 8.11 -85.40
C LYS A 78 -87.67 7.16 -84.26
N ARG A 79 -87.82 5.85 -84.52
CA ARG A 79 -88.10 4.83 -83.49
C ARG A 79 -86.83 4.43 -82.75
N GLU A 80 -85.72 4.23 -83.45
CA GLU A 80 -84.43 3.87 -82.84
C GLU A 80 -83.90 5.00 -81.94
N LEU A 81 -83.89 6.25 -82.42
CA LEU A 81 -83.47 7.41 -81.62
C LEU A 81 -84.30 7.60 -80.34
N LYS A 82 -85.61 7.29 -80.37
CA LYS A 82 -86.45 7.30 -79.17
C LYS A 82 -86.07 6.21 -78.16
N SER A 83 -85.69 5.03 -78.63
CA SER A 83 -85.24 3.93 -77.77
C SER A 83 -83.94 4.30 -77.03
N GLU A 84 -82.98 4.90 -77.74
CA GLU A 84 -81.66 5.18 -77.17
C GLU A 84 -81.67 6.36 -76.18
N VAL A 85 -82.47 7.40 -76.44
CA VAL A 85 -82.67 8.50 -75.47
C VAL A 85 -83.28 7.99 -74.16
N GLU A 86 -84.19 7.01 -74.22
CA GLU A 86 -84.81 6.42 -73.03
C GLU A 86 -83.83 5.55 -72.23
N LYS A 87 -82.94 4.80 -72.88
CA LYS A 87 -81.82 4.10 -72.19
C LYS A 87 -80.89 5.09 -71.49
N LEU A 88 -80.48 6.16 -72.19
CA LEU A 88 -79.51 7.14 -71.68
C LEU A 88 -80.05 7.88 -70.46
N ARG A 89 -81.35 8.19 -70.39
CA ARG A 89 -81.99 8.76 -69.19
C ARG A 89 -81.86 7.84 -67.98
N ARG A 90 -82.20 6.56 -68.12
CA ARG A 90 -82.18 5.58 -67.02
C ARG A 90 -80.76 5.34 -66.47
N LEU A 91 -79.76 5.33 -67.35
CA LEU A 91 -78.35 5.27 -66.95
C LEU A 91 -77.91 6.51 -66.14
N LEU A 92 -78.37 7.70 -66.53
CA LEU A 92 -78.00 8.95 -65.88
C LEU A 92 -78.63 9.08 -64.47
N GLU A 93 -79.89 8.65 -64.31
CA GLU A 93 -80.55 8.55 -63.01
C GLU A 93 -79.88 7.52 -62.09
N ALA A 94 -79.50 6.35 -62.61
CA ALA A 94 -78.78 5.32 -61.84
C ALA A 94 -77.44 5.85 -61.28
N MET A 95 -76.59 6.45 -62.14
CA MET A 95 -75.31 7.03 -61.71
C MET A 95 -75.48 8.17 -60.69
N SER A 96 -76.54 8.98 -60.80
CA SER A 96 -76.82 10.06 -59.84
C SER A 96 -77.12 9.52 -58.44
N ASN A 97 -77.91 8.44 -58.36
CA ASN A 97 -78.26 7.79 -57.10
C ASN A 97 -77.07 7.06 -56.46
N GLU A 98 -76.27 6.33 -57.24
CA GLU A 98 -75.03 5.70 -56.73
C GLU A 98 -74.07 6.75 -56.19
N ARG A 99 -73.79 7.82 -56.95
CA ARG A 99 -72.86 8.89 -56.54
C ARG A 99 -73.28 9.54 -55.22
N SER A 100 -74.59 9.74 -55.02
CA SER A 100 -75.18 10.30 -53.80
C SER A 100 -75.08 9.35 -52.59
N HIS A 101 -75.18 8.03 -52.80
CA HIS A 101 -74.88 7.04 -51.77
C HIS A 101 -73.38 6.91 -51.46
N GLN A 102 -72.50 7.10 -52.45
CA GLN A 102 -71.05 7.12 -52.26
C GLN A 102 -70.62 8.29 -51.36
N THR A 103 -71.08 9.52 -51.62
CA THR A 103 -70.73 10.68 -50.79
C THR A 103 -71.22 10.52 -49.35
N PHE A 104 -72.46 10.12 -49.13
CA PHE A 104 -73.00 9.94 -47.76
C PHE A 104 -72.25 8.87 -46.95
N LYS A 105 -71.80 7.78 -47.59
CA LYS A 105 -70.93 6.77 -46.95
C LYS A 105 -69.55 7.34 -46.62
N ASN A 106 -68.95 8.10 -47.54
CA ASN A 106 -67.63 8.70 -47.33
C ASN A 106 -67.66 9.76 -46.24
N GLU A 107 -68.67 10.64 -46.20
CA GLU A 107 -68.85 11.65 -45.15
C GLU A 107 -68.96 11.02 -43.76
N LYS A 108 -69.79 9.98 -43.60
CA LYS A 108 -69.88 9.23 -42.34
C LYS A 108 -68.58 8.52 -41.96
N SER A 109 -67.79 8.06 -42.93
CA SER A 109 -66.49 7.45 -42.67
C SER A 109 -65.46 8.50 -42.22
N VAL A 110 -65.47 9.70 -42.82
CA VAL A 110 -64.59 10.81 -42.44
C VAL A 110 -64.94 11.38 -41.07
N THR A 111 -66.22 11.55 -40.71
CA THR A 111 -66.59 11.96 -39.34
C THR A 111 -66.17 10.91 -38.31
N PHE A 112 -66.51 9.64 -38.53
CA PHE A 112 -66.08 8.57 -37.61
C PHE A 112 -64.56 8.47 -37.43
N GLN A 113 -63.77 8.75 -38.49
CA GLN A 113 -62.32 8.83 -38.36
C GLN A 113 -61.84 10.07 -37.59
N LYS A 114 -62.48 11.23 -37.76
CA LYS A 114 -62.18 12.44 -36.96
C LYS A 114 -62.48 12.23 -35.47
N ASP A 115 -63.69 11.76 -35.15
CA ASP A 115 -64.12 11.49 -33.78
C ASP A 115 -63.15 10.51 -33.07
N ARG A 116 -62.63 9.52 -33.83
CA ARG A 116 -61.65 8.56 -33.33
C ARG A 116 -60.22 9.11 -33.24
N ILE A 117 -59.85 10.12 -34.03
CA ILE A 117 -58.58 10.84 -33.88
C ILE A 117 -58.63 11.71 -32.63
N GLU A 118 -59.68 12.52 -32.46
CA GLU A 118 -59.87 13.42 -31.30
C GLU A 118 -59.91 12.63 -29.97
N ALA A 119 -60.55 11.46 -29.96
CA ALA A 119 -60.53 10.54 -28.83
C ALA A 119 -59.13 9.96 -28.53
N LEU A 120 -58.31 9.69 -29.57
CA LEU A 120 -56.92 9.21 -29.40
C LEU A 120 -55.97 10.34 -28.96
N GLU A 121 -56.14 11.56 -29.48
CA GLU A 121 -55.39 12.76 -29.07
C GLU A 121 -55.66 13.08 -27.60
N THR A 122 -56.93 13.07 -27.18
CA THR A 122 -57.34 13.21 -25.77
C THR A 122 -56.69 12.13 -24.88
N HIS A 123 -56.58 10.89 -25.39
CA HIS A 123 -55.96 9.79 -24.65
C HIS A 123 -54.42 9.93 -24.58
N ILE A 124 -53.78 10.47 -25.62
CA ILE A 124 -52.36 10.79 -25.66
C ILE A 124 -52.04 11.94 -24.69
N ASP A 125 -52.87 12.98 -24.64
CA ASP A 125 -52.70 14.10 -23.69
C ASP A 125 -52.91 13.67 -22.23
N ALA A 126 -53.76 12.67 -21.98
CA ALA A 126 -53.90 12.05 -20.66
C ALA A 126 -52.68 11.18 -20.27
N ILE A 127 -52.05 10.48 -21.22
CA ILE A 127 -50.89 9.62 -20.97
C ILE A 127 -49.57 10.42 -20.90
N THR A 128 -49.40 11.45 -21.74
CA THR A 128 -48.16 12.22 -21.89
C THR A 128 -47.57 12.70 -20.55
N PRO A 129 -48.34 13.29 -19.62
CA PRO A 129 -47.86 13.70 -18.29
C PRO A 129 -47.41 12.54 -17.37
N LEU A 130 -47.86 11.31 -17.64
CA LEU A 130 -47.50 10.09 -16.90
C LEU A 130 -46.22 9.43 -17.42
N THR A 131 -45.72 9.86 -18.60
CA THR A 131 -44.45 9.34 -19.15
C THR A 131 -43.24 9.88 -18.37
N PRO A 132 -42.11 9.13 -18.28
CA PRO A 132 -40.90 9.59 -17.58
C PRO A 132 -40.31 10.92 -18.08
N THR A 133 -40.62 11.29 -19.34
CA THR A 133 -40.16 12.51 -20.00
C THR A 133 -41.19 13.64 -19.98
N GLY A 134 -42.45 13.37 -19.61
CA GLY A 134 -43.56 14.32 -19.76
C GLY A 134 -43.75 14.76 -21.22
N GLY A 135 -43.47 13.87 -22.18
CA GLY A 135 -43.46 14.15 -23.62
C GLY A 135 -42.30 15.01 -24.14
N LYS A 136 -41.34 15.42 -23.29
CA LYS A 136 -40.29 16.40 -23.64
C LYS A 136 -38.93 15.76 -23.90
N TYR A 137 -38.18 16.29 -24.87
CA TYR A 137 -36.78 15.92 -25.04
C TYR A 137 -35.95 16.40 -23.84
N LEU A 138 -35.46 15.46 -23.02
CA LEU A 138 -34.73 15.77 -21.80
C LEU A 138 -33.21 15.75 -22.04
N LYS A 139 -32.54 16.84 -21.71
CA LYS A 139 -31.06 16.91 -21.68
C LYS A 139 -30.48 15.77 -20.81
N PRO A 140 -29.35 15.12 -21.19
CA PRO A 140 -28.67 14.12 -20.38
C PRO A 140 -28.39 14.59 -18.95
N TYR A 141 -28.53 13.69 -17.98
CA TYR A 141 -28.52 14.01 -16.54
C TYR A 141 -27.17 14.57 -16.07
N SER A 142 -26.06 14.00 -16.57
CA SER A 142 -24.69 14.48 -16.35
C SER A 142 -24.41 15.91 -16.82
N MET A 143 -25.28 16.49 -17.66
CA MET A 143 -25.14 17.84 -18.21
C MET A 143 -26.06 18.87 -17.54
N ILE A 144 -26.72 18.53 -16.43
CA ILE A 144 -27.59 19.43 -15.66
C ILE A 144 -26.75 20.17 -14.60
N LYS A 145 -26.70 21.51 -14.66
CA LYS A 145 -26.01 22.36 -13.67
C LYS A 145 -26.95 22.97 -12.61
N SER A 146 -28.27 22.87 -12.80
CA SER A 146 -29.28 23.46 -11.91
C SER A 146 -29.74 22.46 -10.85
N LYS A 147 -29.54 22.78 -9.56
CA LYS A 147 -30.07 21.99 -8.44
C LYS A 147 -31.60 21.89 -8.46
N ALA A 148 -32.30 22.94 -8.90
CA ALA A 148 -33.76 22.92 -9.01
C ALA A 148 -34.24 21.90 -10.05
N THR A 149 -33.59 21.82 -11.21
CA THR A 149 -33.92 20.84 -12.27
C THR A 149 -33.54 19.41 -11.88
N VAL A 150 -32.48 19.24 -11.06
CA VAL A 150 -32.16 17.93 -10.44
C VAL A 150 -33.28 17.52 -9.48
N GLN A 151 -33.70 18.39 -8.57
CA GLN A 151 -34.79 18.12 -7.62
C GLN A 151 -36.13 17.86 -8.33
N GLU A 152 -36.44 18.60 -9.39
CA GLU A 152 -37.63 18.40 -10.23
C GLU A 152 -37.68 16.99 -10.85
N ARG A 153 -36.56 16.51 -11.40
CA ARG A 153 -36.45 15.15 -11.97
C ARG A 153 -36.51 14.07 -10.89
N TYR A 154 -35.84 14.28 -9.76
CA TYR A 154 -35.91 13.38 -8.60
C TYR A 154 -37.37 13.24 -8.11
N ASN A 155 -38.05 14.36 -7.84
CA ASN A 155 -39.44 14.37 -7.37
C ASN A 155 -40.40 13.67 -8.36
N ARG A 156 -40.17 13.81 -9.68
CA ARG A 156 -40.95 13.05 -10.69
C ARG A 156 -40.71 11.54 -10.59
N ILE A 157 -39.45 11.10 -10.54
CA ILE A 157 -39.11 9.67 -10.46
C ILE A 157 -39.65 9.05 -9.16
N ILE A 158 -39.48 9.72 -8.01
CA ILE A 158 -40.04 9.26 -6.73
C ILE A 158 -41.57 9.14 -6.81
N LYS A 159 -42.28 10.11 -7.39
CA LYS A 159 -43.75 10.01 -7.54
C LYS A 159 -44.19 8.89 -8.50
N MET A 160 -43.38 8.56 -9.51
CA MET A 160 -43.64 7.39 -10.37
C MET A 160 -43.43 6.07 -9.63
N ILE A 161 -42.40 5.99 -8.77
CA ILE A 161 -42.18 4.85 -7.87
C ILE A 161 -43.33 4.72 -6.86
N GLU A 162 -43.72 5.84 -6.23
CA GLU A 162 -44.84 5.93 -5.27
C GLU A 162 -46.15 5.36 -5.84
N ASN A 163 -46.47 5.70 -7.11
CA ASN A 163 -47.60 5.15 -7.84
C ASN A 163 -47.47 3.65 -8.20
N LEU A 164 -46.23 3.14 -8.35
CA LEU A 164 -45.95 1.77 -8.78
C LEU A 164 -45.92 0.77 -7.61
N VAL A 165 -45.29 1.14 -6.50
CA VAL A 165 -45.09 0.25 -5.33
C VAL A 165 -46.03 0.57 -4.17
N GLY A 166 -46.73 1.72 -4.22
CA GLY A 166 -47.56 2.25 -3.14
C GLY A 166 -46.77 3.12 -2.16
N PRO A 167 -47.38 4.20 -1.61
CA PRO A 167 -46.66 5.24 -0.87
C PRO A 167 -45.99 4.75 0.42
N LEU A 168 -46.48 3.66 1.03
CA LEU A 168 -45.89 3.09 2.24
C LEU A 168 -44.66 2.21 1.97
N ASN A 169 -44.40 1.83 0.70
CA ASN A 169 -43.35 0.90 0.31
C ASN A 169 -42.15 1.57 -0.39
N VAL A 170 -42.20 2.89 -0.60
CA VAL A 170 -41.19 3.63 -1.38
C VAL A 170 -39.78 3.43 -0.82
N ASP A 171 -39.59 3.59 0.50
CA ASP A 171 -38.28 3.40 1.12
C ASP A 171 -37.75 1.97 0.97
N ALA A 172 -38.62 0.96 1.16
CA ALA A 172 -38.25 -0.45 1.01
C ALA A 172 -37.83 -0.77 -0.43
N PHE A 173 -38.60 -0.30 -1.42
CA PHE A 173 -38.25 -0.41 -2.83
C PHE A 173 -36.95 0.34 -3.16
N LEU A 174 -36.69 1.51 -2.58
CA LEU A 174 -35.45 2.25 -2.81
C LEU A 174 -34.22 1.50 -2.26
N PHE A 175 -34.34 0.81 -1.13
CA PHE A 175 -33.27 -0.07 -0.64
C PHE A 175 -33.01 -1.26 -1.57
N GLU A 176 -34.06 -1.97 -2.00
CA GLU A 176 -33.93 -3.11 -2.94
C GLU A 176 -33.41 -2.64 -4.31
N PHE A 177 -33.90 -1.53 -4.83
CA PHE A 177 -33.44 -0.91 -6.08
C PHE A 177 -31.95 -0.53 -6.02
N MET A 178 -31.47 0.03 -4.90
CA MET A 178 -30.05 0.31 -4.72
C MET A 178 -29.19 -0.96 -4.63
N GLN A 179 -29.71 -2.05 -4.04
CA GLN A 179 -29.00 -3.34 -4.00
C GLN A 179 -28.93 -3.96 -5.39
N ILE A 180 -30.06 -4.02 -6.12
CA ILE A 180 -30.11 -4.50 -7.51
C ILE A 180 -29.19 -3.67 -8.42
N ALA A 181 -29.17 -2.34 -8.27
CA ALA A 181 -28.31 -1.46 -9.06
C ALA A 181 -26.81 -1.54 -8.70
N ASN A 182 -26.45 -2.02 -7.50
CA ASN A 182 -25.07 -2.33 -7.10
C ASN A 182 -24.58 -3.67 -7.69
N ASP A 183 -25.52 -4.60 -7.92
CA ASP A 183 -25.24 -5.95 -8.42
C ASP A 183 -25.43 -6.06 -9.96
N ASP A 184 -25.91 -5.00 -10.63
CA ASP A 184 -26.10 -4.88 -12.08
C ASP A 184 -24.75 -4.64 -12.81
N PRO A 185 -24.21 -5.61 -13.57
CA PRO A 185 -22.89 -5.50 -14.20
C PRO A 185 -22.85 -4.49 -15.36
N ASP A 186 -24.00 -4.04 -15.87
CA ASP A 186 -24.07 -3.01 -16.91
C ASP A 186 -24.01 -1.57 -16.32
N ARG A 187 -23.66 -1.44 -15.03
CA ARG A 187 -23.58 -0.17 -14.28
C ARG A 187 -22.23 0.06 -13.63
N SER A 188 -21.83 1.33 -13.57
CA SER A 188 -20.73 1.81 -12.75
C SER A 188 -21.16 2.27 -11.34
N PHE A 189 -22.39 1.94 -10.92
CA PHE A 189 -22.88 2.28 -9.59
C PHE A 189 -22.48 1.20 -8.58
N CYS A 190 -21.83 1.60 -7.49
CA CYS A 190 -21.41 0.65 -6.46
C CYS A 190 -21.47 1.29 -5.06
N LEU A 191 -21.94 0.50 -4.10
CA LEU A 191 -22.08 0.83 -2.67
C LEU A 191 -21.17 -0.05 -1.79
N THR A 192 -20.48 -1.02 -2.40
CA THR A 192 -19.68 -2.04 -1.70
C THR A 192 -18.25 -2.05 -2.24
N LEU A 193 -17.26 -2.19 -1.36
CA LEU A 193 -15.86 -2.29 -1.77
C LEU A 193 -15.60 -3.66 -2.41
N SER A 194 -14.92 -3.64 -3.56
CA SER A 194 -14.50 -4.87 -4.23
C SER A 194 -13.63 -5.73 -3.30
N PRO A 195 -13.43 -7.03 -3.62
CA PRO A 195 -12.52 -7.88 -2.87
C PRO A 195 -11.13 -7.27 -2.70
N TRP A 196 -10.63 -6.61 -3.75
CA TRP A 196 -9.34 -5.93 -3.77
C TRP A 196 -9.31 -4.70 -2.87
N ASP A 197 -10.29 -3.80 -2.99
CA ASP A 197 -10.34 -2.55 -2.20
C ASP A 197 -10.59 -2.85 -0.72
N SER A 198 -11.34 -3.91 -0.44
CA SER A 198 -11.54 -4.44 0.90
C SER A 198 -10.24 -4.99 1.50
N PHE A 199 -9.49 -5.79 0.73
CA PHE A 199 -8.14 -6.24 1.12
C PHE A 199 -7.20 -5.05 1.34
N PHE A 200 -7.15 -4.11 0.39
CA PHE A 200 -6.32 -2.91 0.45
C PHE A 200 -6.59 -2.16 1.75
N THR A 201 -7.85 -1.85 2.03
CA THR A 201 -8.27 -1.05 3.18
C THR A 201 -7.91 -1.76 4.50
N VAL A 202 -8.20 -3.06 4.62
CA VAL A 202 -7.86 -3.88 5.80
C VAL A 202 -6.35 -3.94 6.05
N VAL A 203 -5.53 -4.01 5.00
CA VAL A 203 -4.08 -4.04 5.16
C VAL A 203 -3.51 -2.65 5.45
N ARG A 204 -3.87 -1.64 4.65
CA ARG A 204 -3.38 -0.25 4.73
C ARG A 204 -3.72 0.45 6.03
N HIS A 205 -4.96 0.35 6.49
CA HIS A 205 -5.47 0.97 7.71
C HIS A 205 -5.34 0.07 8.94
N GLN A 206 -4.76 -1.12 8.77
CA GLN A 206 -4.50 -2.07 9.84
C GLN A 206 -5.75 -2.46 10.65
N LEU A 207 -6.88 -2.65 9.95
CA LEU A 207 -8.14 -3.08 10.55
C LEU A 207 -8.01 -4.51 11.11
N SER A 208 -8.57 -4.75 12.29
CA SER A 208 -8.58 -6.08 12.94
C SER A 208 -9.84 -6.85 12.55
N ASP A 209 -9.78 -8.18 12.60
CA ASP A 209 -10.95 -9.03 12.32
C ASP A 209 -12.14 -8.75 13.26
N GLY A 210 -11.87 -8.30 14.50
CA GLY A 210 -12.88 -7.80 15.42
C GLY A 210 -13.52 -6.50 14.92
N PHE A 211 -12.72 -5.46 14.65
CA PHE A 211 -13.22 -4.22 14.06
C PHE A 211 -14.02 -4.46 12.78
N MET A 212 -13.53 -5.34 11.90
CA MET A 212 -14.23 -5.68 10.65
C MET A 212 -15.59 -6.34 10.90
N LYS A 213 -15.69 -7.24 11.89
CA LYS A 213 -16.97 -7.85 12.28
C LYS A 213 -17.95 -6.80 12.82
N ASP A 214 -17.49 -5.97 13.75
CA ASP A 214 -18.35 -5.05 14.49
C ASP A 214 -18.76 -3.86 13.60
N PHE A 215 -17.87 -3.37 12.75
CA PHE A 215 -18.17 -2.32 11.76
C PHE A 215 -19.13 -2.80 10.66
N LYS A 216 -18.95 -4.04 10.14
CA LYS A 216 -19.92 -4.64 9.20
C LYS A 216 -21.31 -4.78 9.81
N ALA A 217 -21.39 -5.23 11.07
CA ALA A 217 -22.67 -5.31 11.79
C ALA A 217 -23.32 -3.92 11.91
N PHE A 218 -22.54 -2.90 12.25
CA PHE A 218 -23.01 -1.51 12.32
C PHE A 218 -23.50 -0.96 10.97
N THR A 219 -22.77 -1.14 9.86
CA THR A 219 -23.23 -0.65 8.54
C THR A 219 -24.45 -1.42 8.05
N LEU A 220 -24.52 -2.73 8.28
CA LEU A 220 -25.70 -3.54 7.93
C LEU A 220 -26.92 -3.16 8.78
N GLU A 221 -26.74 -2.85 10.07
CA GLU A 221 -27.83 -2.37 10.93
C GLU A 221 -28.34 -0.98 10.49
N ARG A 222 -27.42 -0.03 10.24
CA ARG A 222 -27.73 1.40 10.09
C ARG A 222 -27.92 1.87 8.65
N LEU A 223 -27.23 1.27 7.69
CA LEU A 223 -27.25 1.64 6.27
C LEU A 223 -27.90 0.57 5.37
N LYS A 224 -28.17 -0.63 5.91
CA LYS A 224 -28.65 -1.82 5.18
C LYS A 224 -27.69 -2.31 4.09
N ILE A 225 -26.41 -1.96 4.21
CA ILE A 225 -25.34 -2.24 3.23
C ILE A 225 -24.14 -2.81 4.00
N ASP A 226 -23.58 -3.92 3.52
CA ASP A 226 -22.25 -4.38 3.92
C ASP A 226 -21.20 -3.73 3.03
N VAL A 227 -20.53 -2.68 3.54
CA VAL A 227 -19.61 -1.82 2.77
C VAL A 227 -18.34 -2.56 2.31
N PHE A 228 -18.04 -3.74 2.86
CA PHE A 228 -16.85 -4.52 2.49
C PHE A 228 -17.23 -5.87 1.87
N SER A 229 -16.38 -6.38 0.98
CA SER A 229 -16.46 -7.78 0.54
C SER A 229 -16.35 -8.79 1.70
N SER A 230 -16.74 -10.05 1.45
CA SER A 230 -16.76 -11.09 2.49
C SER A 230 -15.35 -11.41 3.01
N ARG A 231 -15.26 -11.86 4.27
CA ARG A 231 -13.98 -12.25 4.90
C ARG A 231 -13.26 -13.36 4.12
N GLN A 232 -14.00 -14.24 3.44
CA GLN A 232 -13.45 -15.30 2.57
C GLN A 232 -12.76 -14.69 1.34
N LYS A 233 -13.45 -13.84 0.57
CA LYS A 233 -12.89 -13.14 -0.60
C LYS A 233 -11.63 -12.31 -0.26
N ILE A 234 -11.62 -11.66 0.91
CA ILE A 234 -10.45 -10.93 1.42
C ILE A 234 -9.28 -11.88 1.77
N GLU A 235 -9.57 -13.06 2.33
CA GLU A 235 -8.56 -14.07 2.69
C GLU A 235 -8.02 -14.83 1.48
N GLU A 236 -8.83 -15.01 0.43
CA GLU A 236 -8.41 -15.55 -0.87
C GLU A 236 -7.35 -14.65 -1.52
N ILE A 237 -7.55 -13.33 -1.54
CA ILE A 237 -6.56 -12.37 -2.03
C ILE A 237 -5.29 -12.37 -1.17
N LYS A 238 -5.40 -12.43 0.17
CA LYS A 238 -4.21 -12.58 1.04
C LYS A 238 -3.37 -13.82 0.70
N LYS A 239 -4.02 -14.93 0.31
CA LYS A 239 -3.36 -16.19 -0.07
C LYS A 239 -2.78 -16.13 -1.48
N GLN A 240 -3.49 -15.55 -2.44
CA GLN A 240 -3.01 -15.32 -3.81
C GLN A 240 -1.67 -14.55 -3.79
N TYR A 241 -1.63 -13.47 -3.01
CA TYR A 241 -0.44 -12.63 -2.80
C TYR A 241 0.35 -13.00 -1.55
N SER A 242 0.27 -14.26 -1.10
CA SER A 242 1.15 -14.79 -0.06
C SER A 242 2.59 -14.83 -0.57
N THR A 243 3.51 -14.27 0.22
CA THR A 243 4.95 -14.28 -0.05
C THR A 243 5.67 -15.38 0.73
N SER A 244 5.08 -15.93 1.80
CA SER A 244 5.73 -16.94 2.64
C SER A 244 6.14 -18.22 1.90
N LYS A 245 5.52 -18.50 0.75
CA LYS A 245 5.95 -19.55 -0.21
C LYS A 245 7.40 -19.40 -0.72
N PHE A 246 7.96 -18.21 -0.70
CA PHE A 246 9.36 -17.92 -1.07
C PHE A 246 10.33 -18.02 0.12
N TYR A 247 9.90 -18.48 1.31
CA TYR A 247 10.69 -18.47 2.54
C TYR A 247 10.76 -19.84 3.23
N SER A 248 11.88 -20.06 3.91
CA SER A 248 12.08 -21.16 4.86
C SER A 248 11.91 -20.65 6.29
N PHE A 249 11.33 -21.49 7.15
CA PHE A 249 11.03 -21.18 8.55
C PHE A 249 11.58 -22.30 9.46
N GLU A 250 12.60 -22.00 10.26
CA GLU A 250 13.23 -22.93 11.19
C GLU A 250 12.87 -22.57 12.64
N LEU A 251 12.48 -23.56 13.46
CA LEU A 251 12.30 -23.37 14.90
C LEU A 251 13.66 -23.49 15.61
N ARG A 252 13.99 -22.52 16.46
CA ARG A 252 15.26 -22.48 17.20
C ARG A 252 15.04 -22.12 18.66
N LYS A 253 15.72 -22.83 19.56
CA LYS A 253 15.72 -22.55 21.00
C LYS A 253 16.91 -21.65 21.34
N VAL A 254 16.65 -20.50 21.95
CA VAL A 254 17.66 -19.46 22.23
C VAL A 254 17.48 -18.98 23.66
N LEU A 255 18.57 -18.86 24.41
CA LEU A 255 18.55 -18.28 25.76
C LEU A 255 18.19 -16.79 25.67
N LYS A 256 17.24 -16.35 26.48
CA LYS A 256 16.85 -14.93 26.63
C LYS A 256 16.81 -14.56 28.11
N PRO A 257 17.25 -13.35 28.51
CA PRO A 257 17.02 -12.86 29.85
C PRO A 257 15.51 -12.70 30.09
N SER A 258 15.02 -13.28 31.19
CA SER A 258 13.65 -13.04 31.67
C SER A 258 13.51 -11.64 32.27
N ARG A 259 12.27 -11.26 32.61
CA ARG A 259 12.00 -10.01 33.37
C ARG A 259 12.67 -9.96 34.76
N VAL A 260 13.25 -11.07 35.23
CA VAL A 260 13.95 -11.20 36.52
C VAL A 260 15.44 -11.50 36.30
N GLY A 261 16.01 -11.10 35.15
CA GLY A 261 17.42 -11.26 34.80
C GLY A 261 17.85 -12.68 34.42
N LYS A 262 17.32 -13.71 35.10
CA LYS A 262 17.62 -15.13 34.84
C LYS A 262 17.38 -15.50 33.38
N GLU A 263 18.33 -16.23 32.78
CA GLU A 263 18.17 -16.76 31.43
C GLU A 263 17.10 -17.84 31.37
N VAL A 264 16.30 -17.81 30.31
CA VAL A 264 15.24 -18.79 30.01
C VAL A 264 15.36 -19.20 28.56
N LEU A 265 15.25 -20.50 28.29
CA LEU A 265 15.28 -21.05 26.93
C LEU A 265 13.96 -20.74 26.21
N ALA A 266 13.98 -19.77 25.30
CA ALA A 266 12.81 -19.34 24.53
C ALA A 266 12.79 -19.99 23.14
N GLU A 267 11.60 -20.37 22.67
CA GLU A 267 11.42 -20.79 21.28
C GLU A 267 11.25 -19.57 20.36
N THR A 268 11.99 -19.59 19.26
CA THR A 268 12.12 -18.49 18.30
C THR A 268 12.13 -19.05 16.88
N SER A 269 11.94 -18.20 15.87
CA SER A 269 12.15 -18.59 14.47
C SER A 269 13.43 -17.99 13.91
N LEU A 270 14.18 -18.75 13.11
CA LEU A 270 14.91 -18.20 11.98
C LEU A 270 13.99 -18.20 10.77
N VAL A 271 13.98 -17.10 10.03
CA VAL A 271 13.33 -16.97 8.72
C VAL A 271 14.39 -16.59 7.70
N LYS A 272 14.44 -17.28 6.57
CA LYS A 272 15.32 -16.96 5.42
C LYS A 272 14.51 -17.03 4.13
N ILE A 273 14.69 -16.06 3.24
CA ILE A 273 14.23 -16.16 1.86
C ILE A 273 14.94 -17.33 1.16
N ALA A 274 14.18 -18.18 0.50
CA ALA A 274 14.63 -19.38 -0.20
C ALA A 274 14.71 -19.17 -1.72
N ASP A 275 13.95 -18.22 -2.26
CA ASP A 275 14.05 -17.75 -3.64
C ASP A 275 13.87 -16.23 -3.69
N LEU A 276 15.00 -15.52 -3.66
CA LEU A 276 15.07 -14.07 -3.80
C LEU A 276 14.79 -13.61 -5.23
N LYS A 277 15.23 -14.36 -6.26
CA LYS A 277 15.17 -13.91 -7.65
C LYS A 277 13.73 -13.87 -8.16
N SER A 278 12.93 -14.89 -7.88
CA SER A 278 11.51 -14.92 -8.28
C SER A 278 10.67 -13.90 -7.52
N LEU A 279 10.89 -13.71 -6.20
CA LEU A 279 10.14 -12.71 -5.44
C LEU A 279 10.52 -11.28 -5.85
N LEU A 280 11.80 -11.01 -6.13
CA LEU A 280 12.22 -9.70 -6.63
C LEU A 280 11.67 -9.43 -8.05
N SER A 281 11.67 -10.45 -8.93
CA SER A 281 11.11 -10.37 -10.29
C SER A 281 9.62 -9.99 -10.25
N LEU A 282 8.82 -10.67 -9.43
CA LEU A 282 7.40 -10.38 -9.22
C LEU A 282 7.15 -8.94 -8.72
N ARG A 283 8.04 -8.41 -7.87
CA ARG A 283 7.95 -7.02 -7.40
C ARG A 283 8.32 -6.01 -8.48
N LEU A 284 9.35 -6.28 -9.29
CA LEU A 284 9.73 -5.43 -10.42
C LEU A 284 8.64 -5.39 -11.49
N GLU A 285 8.04 -6.53 -11.83
CA GLU A 285 6.86 -6.61 -12.70
C GLU A 285 5.69 -5.78 -12.14
N THR A 286 5.40 -5.91 -10.84
CA THR A 286 4.33 -5.15 -10.19
C THR A 286 4.60 -3.64 -10.21
N LEU A 287 5.85 -3.22 -9.96
CA LEU A 287 6.27 -1.82 -10.06
C LEU A 287 6.21 -1.30 -11.50
N ALA A 288 6.58 -2.10 -12.50
CA ALA A 288 6.52 -1.71 -13.91
C ALA A 288 5.07 -1.54 -14.37
N ARG A 289 4.20 -2.53 -14.11
CA ARG A 289 2.76 -2.53 -14.42
C ARG A 289 2.04 -1.27 -13.92
N HIS A 290 2.41 -0.74 -12.75
CA HIS A 290 1.77 0.44 -12.17
C HIS A 290 2.51 1.77 -12.46
N ASN A 291 3.48 1.77 -13.38
CA ASN A 291 4.31 2.93 -13.73
C ASN A 291 5.05 3.53 -12.51
N ARG A 292 5.62 2.64 -11.68
CA ARG A 292 6.25 2.94 -10.39
C ARG A 292 7.73 2.57 -10.30
N LEU A 293 8.24 1.87 -11.31
CA LEU A 293 9.66 1.61 -11.50
C LEU A 293 10.33 2.83 -12.17
N ILE A 294 11.43 3.32 -11.62
CA ILE A 294 12.08 4.59 -12.01
C ILE A 294 13.53 4.33 -12.44
N PHE A 295 13.89 4.92 -13.58
CA PHE A 295 15.26 4.95 -14.12
C PHE A 295 15.66 6.42 -14.31
N ASP A 296 16.85 6.79 -13.85
CA ASP A 296 17.35 8.16 -13.85
C ASP A 296 18.89 8.19 -13.78
N SER A 297 19.51 9.36 -13.71
CA SER A 297 20.98 9.50 -13.71
C SER A 297 21.70 8.91 -12.48
N GLY A 298 20.98 8.46 -11.44
CA GLY A 298 21.55 7.73 -10.30
C GLY A 298 21.49 6.20 -10.43
N THR A 299 20.60 5.66 -11.26
CA THR A 299 20.46 4.20 -11.51
C THR A 299 20.91 3.79 -12.91
N GLY A 300 20.91 4.72 -13.87
CA GLY A 300 21.06 4.44 -15.29
C GLY A 300 19.95 3.52 -15.78
N ASP A 301 20.30 2.61 -16.68
CA ASP A 301 19.39 1.56 -17.18
C ASP A 301 19.28 0.33 -16.27
N ASN A 302 19.93 0.35 -15.09
CA ASN A 302 20.09 -0.81 -14.21
C ASN A 302 19.00 -0.91 -13.15
N ILE A 303 18.76 -2.13 -12.66
CA ILE A 303 18.10 -2.33 -11.37
C ILE A 303 19.16 -2.19 -10.27
N VAL A 304 18.94 -1.31 -9.32
CA VAL A 304 19.88 -1.06 -8.23
C VAL A 304 19.23 -1.48 -6.92
N ILE A 305 19.90 -2.38 -6.19
CA ILE A 305 19.44 -2.89 -4.90
C ILE A 305 20.44 -2.55 -3.79
N GLY A 306 19.92 -2.05 -2.67
CA GLY A 306 20.66 -1.93 -1.43
C GLY A 306 20.41 -3.13 -0.53
N VAL A 307 21.47 -3.73 0.01
CA VAL A 307 21.43 -4.87 0.93
C VAL A 307 21.98 -4.43 2.27
N GLY A 308 21.28 -4.70 3.38
CA GLY A 308 21.78 -4.36 4.71
C GLY A 308 21.11 -5.14 5.83
N ALA A 309 21.83 -5.28 6.95
CA ALA A 309 21.30 -5.87 8.17
C ALA A 309 21.31 -4.87 9.32
N ASP A 310 20.43 -5.07 10.30
CA ASP A 310 20.45 -4.33 11.56
C ASP A 310 19.80 -5.10 12.72
N LYS A 311 20.26 -4.83 13.95
CA LYS A 311 19.85 -5.46 15.18
C LYS A 311 18.82 -4.60 15.95
N GLY A 312 17.55 -4.75 15.58
CA GLY A 312 16.42 -4.21 16.34
C GLY A 312 16.11 -5.05 17.58
N ALA A 313 16.32 -4.49 18.78
CA ALA A 313 16.04 -5.11 20.08
C ALA A 313 16.75 -6.47 20.31
N ASP A 314 16.03 -7.59 20.26
CA ASP A 314 16.55 -8.95 20.47
C ASP A 314 16.85 -9.70 19.16
N THR A 315 16.55 -9.08 18.01
CA THR A 315 16.47 -9.77 16.72
C THR A 315 17.17 -8.99 15.61
N THR A 316 18.07 -9.64 14.88
CA THR A 316 18.68 -9.09 13.66
C THR A 316 17.77 -9.37 12.47
N LYS A 317 17.62 -8.39 11.56
CA LYS A 317 16.99 -8.59 10.24
C LYS A 317 17.98 -8.29 9.14
N LEU A 318 17.87 -9.00 8.02
CA LEU A 318 18.51 -8.70 6.74
C LEU A 318 17.42 -8.22 5.78
N ALA A 319 17.70 -7.14 5.06
CA ALA A 319 16.75 -6.45 4.20
C ALA A 319 17.33 -6.16 2.82
N VAL A 320 16.46 -6.14 1.80
CA VAL A 320 16.76 -5.72 0.43
C VAL A 320 15.84 -4.55 0.07
N VAL A 321 16.44 -3.48 -0.46
CA VAL A 321 15.79 -2.21 -0.80
C VAL A 321 15.95 -1.97 -2.30
N ILE A 322 14.85 -1.70 -3.01
CA ILE A 322 14.88 -1.37 -4.46
C ILE A 322 15.06 0.15 -4.60
N GLU A 323 16.11 0.61 -5.28
CA GLU A 323 16.40 2.04 -5.45
C GLU A 323 15.55 2.71 -6.54
N ASN A 324 15.14 1.93 -7.54
CA ASN A 324 14.33 2.30 -8.69
C ASN A 324 12.85 2.63 -8.33
N VAL A 325 12.60 3.28 -7.20
CA VAL A 325 11.27 3.76 -6.77
C VAL A 325 11.39 5.14 -6.14
N SER A 326 10.27 5.88 -6.05
CA SER A 326 10.26 7.27 -5.55
C SER A 326 10.64 7.43 -4.07
N SER A 327 10.50 6.37 -3.27
CA SER A 327 10.77 6.41 -1.81
C SER A 327 11.33 5.07 -1.29
N PRO A 328 12.59 4.71 -1.61
CA PRO A 328 13.16 3.40 -1.24
C PRO A 328 13.22 3.15 0.26
N ASN A 329 13.55 4.18 1.06
CA ASN A 329 13.58 4.11 2.53
C ASN A 329 12.19 4.02 3.18
N ASN A 330 11.09 3.96 2.42
CA ASN A 330 9.77 3.71 2.99
C ASN A 330 9.74 2.27 3.54
N PRO A 331 9.42 2.02 4.82
CA PRO A 331 9.48 0.68 5.40
C PRO A 331 8.44 -0.31 4.82
N HIS A 332 7.50 0.17 4.00
CA HIS A 332 6.63 -0.68 3.19
C HIS A 332 7.22 -1.05 1.81
N ALA A 333 8.25 -0.33 1.32
CA ALA A 333 8.97 -0.67 0.10
C ALA A 333 10.01 -1.79 0.28
N ILE A 334 10.45 -2.00 1.52
CA ILE A 334 11.62 -2.83 1.84
C ILE A 334 11.23 -4.31 1.93
N LEU A 335 11.98 -5.17 1.24
CA LEU A 335 11.84 -6.61 1.32
C LEU A 335 12.60 -7.13 2.54
N LEU A 336 11.93 -7.86 3.43
CA LEU A 336 12.59 -8.62 4.49
C LEU A 336 13.22 -9.87 3.88
N ALA A 337 14.54 -9.97 3.81
CA ALA A 337 15.21 -11.17 3.32
C ALA A 337 15.36 -12.24 4.41
N GLY A 338 15.55 -11.85 5.67
CA GLY A 338 15.59 -12.79 6.79
C GLY A 338 15.54 -12.14 8.17
N ILE A 339 15.23 -12.93 9.20
CA ILE A 339 15.20 -12.50 10.61
C ILE A 339 15.58 -13.64 11.55
N TYR A 340 16.42 -13.35 12.57
CA TYR A 340 16.77 -14.27 13.66
C TYR A 340 16.88 -13.56 15.01
N THR A 341 16.78 -14.31 16.12
CA THR A 341 17.10 -13.81 17.47
C THR A 341 18.62 -13.87 17.70
N GLY A 342 19.25 -12.72 18.01
CA GLY A 342 20.70 -12.62 18.19
C GLY A 342 21.28 -11.28 17.72
N ASN A 343 22.62 -11.17 17.80
CA ASN A 343 23.37 -10.00 17.33
C ASN A 343 23.73 -10.11 15.83
N ASP A 344 24.07 -8.97 15.24
CA ASP A 344 24.53 -8.74 13.87
C ASP A 344 26.05 -8.94 13.68
N SER A 345 26.70 -9.77 14.49
CA SER A 345 28.13 -10.07 14.34
C SER A 345 28.40 -10.94 13.10
N HIS A 346 29.61 -10.84 12.55
CA HIS A 346 30.08 -11.59 11.38
C HIS A 346 29.69 -13.08 11.43
N GLU A 347 30.07 -13.77 12.51
CA GLU A 347 29.79 -15.20 12.75
C GLU A 347 28.30 -15.53 12.73
N LEU A 348 27.46 -14.66 13.32
CA LEU A 348 26.01 -14.88 13.41
C LEU A 348 25.30 -14.55 12.09
N LEU A 349 25.75 -13.53 11.36
CA LEU A 349 25.29 -13.26 10.00
C LEU A 349 25.63 -14.43 9.08
N GLN A 350 26.89 -14.89 9.09
CA GLN A 350 27.34 -16.05 8.30
C GLN A 350 26.52 -17.32 8.63
N LYS A 351 26.42 -17.67 9.92
CA LYS A 351 25.71 -18.88 10.40
C LYS A 351 24.21 -18.90 10.09
N ASN A 352 23.58 -17.73 9.92
CA ASN A 352 22.13 -17.62 9.79
C ASN A 352 21.67 -17.21 8.38
N PHE A 353 22.49 -16.50 7.62
CA PHE A 353 22.11 -15.89 6.34
C PHE A 353 23.07 -16.20 5.17
N SER A 354 24.07 -17.08 5.32
CA SER A 354 24.94 -17.51 4.19
C SER A 354 24.14 -17.86 2.93
N SER A 355 23.14 -18.73 3.04
CA SER A 355 22.28 -19.16 1.93
C SER A 355 21.42 -18.04 1.33
N ILE A 356 21.37 -16.85 1.92
CA ILE A 356 20.74 -15.65 1.35
C ILE A 356 21.81 -14.80 0.65
N PHE A 357 23.00 -14.67 1.25
CA PHE A 357 24.13 -14.00 0.63
C PHE A 357 24.54 -14.70 -0.68
N ASP A 358 24.56 -16.03 -0.71
CA ASP A 358 24.81 -16.82 -1.93
C ASP A 358 23.82 -16.45 -3.07
N GLN A 359 22.54 -16.21 -2.73
CA GLN A 359 21.51 -15.78 -3.69
C GLN A 359 21.69 -14.32 -4.16
N ILE A 360 22.23 -13.44 -3.30
CA ILE A 360 22.49 -12.03 -3.62
C ILE A 360 23.75 -11.90 -4.49
N ASP A 361 24.78 -12.66 -4.15
CA ASP A 361 26.04 -12.67 -4.89
C ASP A 361 25.85 -13.23 -6.30
N ALA A 362 25.01 -14.25 -6.48
CA ALA A 362 24.63 -14.79 -7.80
C ALA A 362 23.63 -13.91 -8.61
N LEU A 363 23.12 -12.81 -8.05
CA LEU A 363 22.10 -11.96 -8.68
C LEU A 363 22.74 -10.82 -9.50
N ASP A 364 23.39 -11.14 -10.62
CA ASP A 364 24.01 -10.15 -11.52
C ASP A 364 23.04 -9.57 -12.56
N SER A 365 21.97 -10.30 -12.86
CA SER A 365 20.88 -9.86 -13.75
C SER A 365 19.51 -10.32 -13.26
N ILE A 366 18.45 -9.62 -13.68
CA ILE A 366 17.06 -9.98 -13.34
C ILE A 366 16.08 -9.88 -14.51
N SER A 367 15.40 -11.01 -14.73
CA SER A 367 14.20 -11.22 -15.55
C SER A 367 12.96 -10.48 -15.02
N TYR A 368 12.22 -9.64 -15.75
CA TYR A 368 10.83 -9.28 -15.38
C TYR A 368 9.99 -8.81 -16.58
N PHE A 369 8.67 -8.94 -16.49
CA PHE A 369 7.73 -8.39 -17.49
C PHE A 369 7.49 -6.90 -17.22
N ASN A 370 7.75 -6.03 -18.20
CA ASN A 370 7.65 -4.57 -18.03
C ASN A 370 6.25 -3.99 -18.25
N GLY A 371 5.30 -4.80 -18.73
CA GLY A 371 3.96 -4.37 -19.17
C GLY A 371 3.69 -4.68 -20.65
N THR A 372 4.73 -4.75 -21.48
CA THR A 372 4.66 -5.09 -22.91
C THR A 372 5.50 -6.32 -23.29
N GLU A 373 6.67 -6.50 -22.68
CA GLU A 373 7.61 -7.59 -22.97
C GLU A 373 8.38 -8.04 -21.72
N ASN A 374 9.09 -9.17 -21.83
CA ASN A 374 10.04 -9.61 -20.81
C ASN A 374 11.40 -8.94 -21.04
N VAL A 375 11.80 -8.06 -20.13
CA VAL A 375 13.10 -7.39 -20.17
C VAL A 375 14.07 -8.03 -19.18
N GLU A 376 15.36 -8.02 -19.53
CA GLU A 376 16.45 -8.35 -18.61
C GLU A 376 17.29 -7.11 -18.34
N LYS A 377 17.57 -6.87 -17.06
CA LYS A 377 18.37 -5.74 -16.58
C LYS A 377 19.50 -6.23 -15.69
N ALA A 378 20.67 -5.61 -15.81
CA ALA A 378 21.78 -5.82 -14.89
C ALA A 378 21.42 -5.30 -13.49
N VAL A 379 21.98 -5.95 -12.46
CA VAL A 379 21.70 -5.67 -11.05
C VAL A 379 22.93 -5.10 -10.36
N VAL A 380 22.86 -3.83 -9.96
CA VAL A 380 23.92 -3.16 -9.18
C VAL A 380 23.61 -3.32 -7.69
N LYS A 381 24.59 -3.83 -6.94
CA LYS A 381 24.49 -4.15 -5.51
C LYS A 381 25.20 -3.07 -4.69
N LYS A 382 24.47 -2.39 -3.81
CA LYS A 382 24.97 -1.41 -2.81
C LYS A 382 24.86 -2.00 -1.41
N LEU A 383 25.77 -1.65 -0.51
CA LEU A 383 25.71 -2.11 0.89
C LEU A 383 25.20 -1.01 1.83
N LEU A 384 24.31 -1.39 2.74
CA LEU A 384 23.64 -0.54 3.71
C LEU A 384 23.87 -1.06 5.14
N GLY A 385 23.79 -0.16 6.11
CA GLY A 385 23.88 -0.47 7.54
C GLY A 385 24.66 0.61 8.26
N ASP A 386 24.81 0.47 9.58
CA ASP A 386 25.77 1.29 10.32
C ASP A 386 27.22 0.82 10.05
N CYS A 387 28.21 1.58 10.52
CA CYS A 387 29.62 1.24 10.34
C CYS A 387 30.00 -0.13 10.96
N LYS A 388 29.31 -0.59 12.00
CA LYS A 388 29.53 -1.90 12.63
C LYS A 388 28.94 -3.04 11.81
N CYS A 389 27.73 -2.91 11.27
CA CYS A 389 27.17 -3.90 10.35
C CYS A 389 28.02 -4.03 9.08
N ILE A 390 28.38 -2.90 8.44
CA ILE A 390 29.23 -2.89 7.25
C ILE A 390 30.60 -3.55 7.54
N SER A 391 31.22 -3.22 8.68
CA SER A 391 32.46 -3.89 9.10
C SER A 391 32.25 -5.39 9.32
N SER A 392 31.13 -5.80 9.93
CA SER A 392 30.80 -7.21 10.17
C SER A 392 30.58 -7.99 8.87
N ILE A 393 30.03 -7.36 7.83
CA ILE A 393 29.84 -8.00 6.51
C ILE A 393 31.18 -8.22 5.80
N TYR A 394 32.14 -7.29 5.91
CA TYR A 394 33.50 -7.48 5.37
C TYR A 394 34.44 -8.33 6.27
N GLY A 395 34.00 -8.75 7.46
CA GLY A 395 34.89 -9.39 8.46
C GLY A 395 35.93 -8.43 9.05
N HIS A 396 35.73 -7.12 8.91
CA HIS A 396 36.65 -6.08 9.34
C HIS A 396 36.51 -5.76 10.84
N ALA A 397 37.64 -5.55 11.52
CA ALA A 397 37.69 -5.22 12.96
C ALA A 397 37.14 -3.82 13.34
N GLY A 398 36.63 -3.05 12.36
CA GLY A 398 35.92 -1.79 12.58
C GLY A 398 36.74 -0.75 13.34
N GLN A 399 36.12 -0.08 14.32
CA GLN A 399 36.72 1.03 15.07
C GLN A 399 37.92 0.65 15.95
N ASN A 400 38.13 -0.66 16.19
CA ASN A 400 39.25 -1.22 16.95
C ASN A 400 40.46 -1.54 16.04
N SER A 401 40.29 -1.49 14.72
CA SER A 401 41.38 -1.66 13.75
C SER A 401 42.37 -0.50 13.81
N ARG A 402 43.65 -0.76 13.47
CA ARG A 402 44.64 0.30 13.16
C ARG A 402 44.31 1.05 11.86
N THR A 403 43.43 0.50 11.03
CA THR A 403 42.94 1.08 9.78
C THR A 403 41.40 1.10 9.79
N PRO A 404 40.77 1.90 10.67
CA PRO A 404 39.36 1.73 11.05
C PRO A 404 38.33 2.15 10.00
N CYS A 405 38.77 2.66 8.84
CA CYS A 405 37.90 2.85 7.68
C CYS A 405 37.67 1.52 6.94
N TYR A 406 36.42 1.24 6.55
CA TYR A 406 36.08 0.10 5.69
C TYR A 406 36.17 0.42 4.18
N MET A 407 36.32 1.70 3.81
CA MET A 407 36.46 2.13 2.39
C MET A 407 37.91 2.34 1.96
N CYS A 408 38.83 2.64 2.89
CA CYS A 408 40.26 2.81 2.60
C CYS A 408 41.16 2.22 3.69
N ASN A 409 42.43 2.02 3.36
CA ASN A 409 43.44 1.46 4.25
C ASN A 409 44.13 2.51 5.17
N ARG A 410 43.60 3.74 5.27
CA ARG A 410 44.23 4.82 6.04
C ARG A 410 44.39 4.44 7.51
N ALA A 411 45.59 4.63 8.05
CA ALA A 411 45.96 4.17 9.39
C ALA A 411 45.93 5.30 10.43
N TRP A 412 45.20 5.11 11.54
CA TRP A 412 45.26 5.94 12.74
C TRP A 412 44.63 5.23 13.94
N SER A 413 44.92 5.69 15.16
CA SER A 413 44.27 5.15 16.37
C SER A 413 43.07 6.00 16.78
N THR A 414 41.98 5.34 17.14
CA THR A 414 40.75 5.95 17.72
C THR A 414 40.82 6.07 19.25
N HIS A 415 41.89 5.56 19.86
CA HIS A 415 42.05 5.38 21.31
C HIS A 415 43.53 5.31 21.75
N GLY A 416 43.79 5.33 23.06
CA GLY A 416 45.13 5.21 23.64
C GLY A 416 46.00 6.47 23.52
N LYS A 417 47.31 6.34 23.77
CA LYS A 417 48.26 7.47 23.75
C LYS A 417 48.50 8.04 22.35
N ASN A 418 48.43 7.20 21.31
CA ASN A 418 48.74 7.56 19.92
C ASN A 418 47.46 7.94 19.14
N ILE A 419 46.52 8.62 19.81
CA ILE A 419 45.20 8.93 19.27
C ILE A 419 45.28 10.00 18.15
N GLY A 420 44.59 9.75 17.05
CA GLY A 420 44.40 10.74 15.99
C GLY A 420 43.52 11.88 16.51
N THR A 421 44.06 13.09 16.59
CA THR A 421 43.31 14.33 16.85
C THR A 421 43.08 15.08 15.55
N LEU A 422 42.15 16.05 15.54
CA LEU A 422 41.89 16.86 14.34
C LEU A 422 43.13 17.64 13.86
N THR A 423 44.05 17.99 14.77
CA THR A 423 45.32 18.64 14.42
C THR A 423 46.39 17.66 13.97
N ASN A 424 46.58 16.53 14.68
CA ASN A 424 47.71 15.63 14.41
C ASN A 424 47.46 14.61 13.29
N PHE A 425 46.19 14.35 12.95
CA PHE A 425 45.79 13.44 11.90
C PHE A 425 44.96 14.18 10.87
N ASP A 426 45.44 14.19 9.62
CA ASP A 426 44.62 14.65 8.52
C ASP A 426 43.52 13.62 8.21
N PHE A 427 42.29 13.95 8.59
CA PHE A 427 41.10 13.12 8.37
C PHE A 427 40.41 13.41 7.03
N GLU A 428 40.87 14.43 6.28
CA GLU A 428 40.26 14.87 5.03
C GLU A 428 40.84 14.13 3.81
N SER A 429 42.13 13.78 3.80
CA SER A 429 42.71 13.00 2.68
C SER A 429 42.40 11.50 2.76
N LEU A 430 42.17 10.91 1.58
CA LEU A 430 41.93 9.49 1.37
C LEU A 430 43.17 8.62 1.72
N GLY A 431 42.94 7.37 2.11
CA GLY A 431 43.95 6.30 1.96
C GLY A 431 43.79 5.62 0.59
N ALA A 432 44.56 4.55 0.32
CA ALA A 432 44.25 3.71 -0.84
C ALA A 432 42.89 3.02 -0.60
N LEU A 433 42.02 3.02 -1.63
CA LEU A 433 40.69 2.43 -1.54
C LEU A 433 40.81 0.91 -1.39
N ARG A 434 40.01 0.33 -0.49
CA ARG A 434 39.96 -1.12 -0.31
C ARG A 434 39.19 -1.76 -1.44
N THR A 435 39.60 -2.96 -1.82
CA THR A 435 38.86 -3.83 -2.75
C THR A 435 38.32 -5.07 -2.03
N LEU A 436 37.31 -5.70 -2.62
CA LEU A 436 36.81 -7.00 -2.19
C LEU A 436 37.90 -8.08 -2.30
N ALA A 437 38.83 -7.94 -3.24
CA ALA A 437 39.99 -8.83 -3.38
C ALA A 437 40.94 -8.73 -2.16
N GLU A 438 41.28 -7.52 -1.70
CA GLU A 438 42.07 -7.33 -0.46
C GLU A 438 41.38 -7.91 0.77
N TYR A 439 40.05 -7.71 0.87
CA TYR A 439 39.29 -8.27 1.97
C TYR A 439 39.29 -9.81 1.96
N ARG A 440 39.18 -10.45 0.78
CA ARG A 440 39.31 -11.91 0.61
C ARG A 440 40.70 -12.48 0.94
N LEU A 441 41.75 -11.65 0.97
CA LEU A 441 43.08 -12.06 1.45
C LEU A 441 43.23 -12.01 2.98
N THR A 442 42.33 -11.32 3.68
CA THR A 442 42.43 -11.03 5.13
C THR A 442 41.29 -11.62 5.97
N GLY A 443 40.22 -12.08 5.32
CA GLY A 443 39.08 -12.74 5.94
C GLY A 443 38.09 -13.23 4.87
N THR A 444 36.86 -13.54 5.28
CA THR A 444 35.83 -14.09 4.39
C THR A 444 34.62 -13.15 4.29
N PRO A 445 34.64 -12.13 3.41
CA PRO A 445 33.48 -11.25 3.20
C PRO A 445 32.19 -12.03 2.96
N LEU A 446 31.13 -11.58 3.62
CA LEU A 446 29.81 -12.24 3.58
C LEU A 446 29.00 -11.85 2.34
N LEU A 447 29.44 -10.86 1.56
CA LEU A 447 28.80 -10.41 0.32
C LEU A 447 29.87 -9.95 -0.69
N ALA A 448 29.67 -10.26 -1.96
CA ALA A 448 30.53 -9.87 -3.07
C ALA A 448 30.25 -8.45 -3.58
N ILE A 449 30.26 -7.47 -2.66
CA ILE A 449 30.04 -6.05 -2.96
C ILE A 449 31.35 -5.29 -2.75
N GLU A 450 31.81 -4.53 -3.76
CA GLU A 450 33.01 -3.70 -3.64
C GLU A 450 32.82 -2.56 -2.60
N PRO A 451 33.84 -2.22 -1.79
CA PRO A 451 33.74 -1.15 -0.78
C PRO A 451 33.40 0.25 -1.34
N SER A 452 33.60 0.49 -2.64
CA SER A 452 33.15 1.69 -3.35
C SER A 452 31.62 1.81 -3.49
N ASN A 453 30.90 0.68 -3.40
CA ASN A 453 29.44 0.60 -3.39
C ASN A 453 28.85 0.66 -1.97
N CYS A 454 29.68 0.94 -0.97
CA CYS A 454 29.27 1.34 0.37
C CYS A 454 29.27 2.88 0.46
N GLY A 455 28.19 3.47 0.97
CA GLY A 455 28.20 4.88 1.34
C GLY A 455 28.69 5.11 2.78
N PRO A 456 29.00 6.35 3.17
CA PRO A 456 28.95 6.77 4.57
C PRO A 456 27.50 6.62 5.08
N PRO A 457 27.20 5.89 6.17
CA PRO A 457 25.84 5.69 6.66
C PRO A 457 25.20 7.02 7.02
N GLY A 458 24.19 7.46 6.27
CA GLY A 458 23.78 8.86 6.24
C GLY A 458 23.30 9.37 7.59
N LEU A 459 22.49 8.56 8.29
CA LEU A 459 21.98 8.93 9.60
C LEU A 459 23.05 8.70 10.69
N HIS A 460 23.64 7.51 10.77
CA HIS A 460 24.54 7.15 11.85
C HIS A 460 25.85 7.94 11.83
N THR A 461 26.33 8.36 10.65
CA THR A 461 27.50 9.24 10.52
C THR A 461 27.21 10.60 11.13
N LEU A 462 26.11 11.24 10.69
CA LEU A 462 25.69 12.55 11.19
C LEU A 462 25.36 12.53 12.68
N LEU A 463 24.62 11.53 13.17
CA LEU A 463 24.32 11.39 14.59
C LEU A 463 25.58 11.27 15.45
N GLY A 464 26.55 10.45 15.03
CA GLY A 464 27.81 10.30 15.76
C GLY A 464 28.65 11.58 15.79
N ILE A 465 28.65 12.34 14.69
CA ILE A 465 29.34 13.63 14.59
C ILE A 465 28.65 14.69 15.46
N ILE A 466 27.32 14.80 15.41
CA ILE A 466 26.54 15.75 16.22
C ILE A 466 26.67 15.43 17.71
N GLN A 467 26.60 14.15 18.10
CA GLN A 467 26.75 13.78 19.52
C GLN A 467 28.14 14.13 20.06
N TYR A 468 29.20 13.76 19.33
CA TYR A 468 30.57 13.89 19.85
C TYR A 468 31.16 15.29 19.69
N TYR A 469 30.99 15.94 18.52
CA TYR A 469 31.59 17.26 18.25
C TYR A 469 30.65 18.43 18.56
N ILE A 470 29.34 18.23 18.70
CA ILE A 470 28.41 19.33 19.07
C ILE A 470 27.91 19.14 20.50
N VAL A 471 27.14 18.07 20.80
CA VAL A 471 26.47 17.94 22.11
C VAL A 471 27.48 17.78 23.24
N ASP A 472 28.45 16.88 23.11
CA ASP A 472 29.46 16.67 24.14
C ASP A 472 30.39 17.89 24.29
N TRP A 473 30.66 18.66 23.21
CA TRP A 473 31.40 19.92 23.29
C TRP A 473 30.61 21.02 24.03
N LEU A 474 29.33 21.22 23.70
CA LEU A 474 28.45 22.19 24.36
C LEU A 474 28.32 21.92 25.87
N ILE A 475 28.20 20.64 26.25
CA ILE A 475 28.16 20.22 27.66
C ILE A 475 29.52 20.43 28.33
N GLY A 476 30.63 20.15 27.63
CA GLY A 476 31.99 20.41 28.12
C GLY A 476 32.25 21.90 28.38
N LEU A 477 31.82 22.77 27.47
CA LEU A 477 31.92 24.23 27.61
C LEU A 477 31.07 24.75 28.77
N ALA A 478 29.83 24.27 28.92
CA ALA A 478 28.99 24.64 30.07
C ALA A 478 29.66 24.26 31.40
N ILE A 479 30.27 23.07 31.49
CA ILE A 479 31.00 22.62 32.69
C ILE A 479 32.31 23.41 32.90
N LYS A 480 33.02 23.83 31.83
CA LYS A 480 34.19 24.73 31.91
C LYS A 480 33.82 26.04 32.62
N ILE A 481 32.73 26.67 32.16
CA ILE A 481 32.21 27.94 32.69
C ILE A 481 31.69 27.77 34.13
N ASP A 482 30.88 26.75 34.40
CA ASP A 482 30.28 26.54 35.73
C ASP A 482 31.30 26.10 36.81
N SER A 483 32.44 25.52 36.41
CA SER A 483 33.52 25.14 37.33
C SER A 483 34.65 26.17 37.44
N GLY A 484 34.66 27.21 36.59
CA GLY A 484 35.75 28.19 36.50
C GLY A 484 37.12 27.58 36.16
N SER A 485 37.18 26.33 35.70
CA SER A 485 38.42 25.57 35.55
C SER A 485 38.92 25.57 34.10
N SER A 486 40.20 25.92 33.91
CA SER A 486 40.85 25.91 32.59
C SER A 486 41.25 24.53 32.09
N SER A 487 41.05 23.48 32.89
CA SER A 487 41.39 22.08 32.53
C SER A 487 40.54 21.56 31.37
N ASP A 488 41.17 20.81 30.45
CA ASP A 488 40.52 20.20 29.28
C ASP A 488 39.27 19.36 29.67
N VAL A 489 38.06 19.86 29.36
CA VAL A 489 36.78 19.23 29.77
C VAL A 489 36.39 18.11 28.80
N ASN A 490 37.29 17.14 28.61
CA ASN A 490 37.03 15.98 27.76
C ASN A 490 36.03 15.02 28.44
N LEU A 491 34.74 15.18 28.12
CA LEU A 491 33.65 14.36 28.68
C LEU A 491 33.80 12.87 28.40
N LYS A 492 34.42 12.47 27.29
CA LYS A 492 34.66 11.05 26.98
C LYS A 492 35.63 10.43 28.00
N ASN A 493 36.61 11.20 28.47
CA ASN A 493 37.52 10.80 29.53
C ASN A 493 36.81 10.81 30.89
N ARG A 494 36.14 11.90 31.28
CA ARG A 494 35.39 11.97 32.56
C ARG A 494 34.28 10.90 32.69
N ARG A 495 33.59 10.56 31.60
CA ARG A 495 32.63 9.42 31.55
C ARG A 495 33.32 8.05 31.60
N LYS A 496 34.60 7.93 31.22
CA LYS A 496 35.37 6.68 31.40
C LYS A 496 35.85 6.55 32.84
N GLU A 497 36.39 7.63 33.40
CA GLU A 497 36.80 7.79 34.79
C GLU A 497 35.65 7.47 35.75
N LEU A 498 34.44 8.03 35.54
CA LEU A 498 33.26 7.67 36.33
C LEU A 498 32.91 6.17 36.25
N ARG A 499 33.05 5.52 35.08
CA ARG A 499 32.80 4.08 34.95
C ARG A 499 33.87 3.21 35.62
N LEU A 500 35.11 3.68 35.69
CA LEU A 500 36.15 3.03 36.49
C LEU A 500 35.76 3.15 37.97
N LEU A 501 35.57 4.37 38.48
CA LEU A 501 35.15 4.61 39.87
C LEU A 501 33.86 3.88 40.28
N THR A 502 32.89 3.69 39.37
CA THR A 502 31.73 2.82 39.61
C THR A 502 32.11 1.34 39.71
N SER A 503 32.95 0.83 38.81
CA SER A 503 33.45 -0.56 38.89
C SER A 503 34.30 -0.80 40.14
N ASP A 504 35.15 0.17 40.50
CA ASP A 504 36.04 0.12 41.65
C ASP A 504 35.23 0.13 42.96
N VAL A 505 34.15 0.94 43.03
CA VAL A 505 33.17 0.89 44.15
C VAL A 505 32.43 -0.45 44.17
N GLU A 506 31.89 -0.92 43.03
CA GLU A 506 31.21 -2.22 42.97
C GLU A 506 32.11 -3.40 43.36
N GLU A 507 33.43 -3.33 43.15
CA GLU A 507 34.39 -4.35 43.56
C GLU A 507 34.72 -4.24 45.06
N MET A 508 34.96 -3.02 45.56
CA MET A 508 35.23 -2.76 46.99
C MET A 508 34.02 -3.06 47.89
N GLU A 509 32.79 -2.80 47.44
CA GLU A 509 31.56 -3.18 48.17
C GLU A 509 31.51 -4.70 48.42
N LYS A 510 31.80 -5.51 47.39
CA LYS A 510 31.83 -6.98 47.51
C LYS A 510 32.96 -7.46 48.43
N LEU A 511 34.11 -6.80 48.42
CA LEU A 511 35.24 -7.11 49.30
C LEU A 511 34.88 -6.83 50.77
N VAL A 512 34.28 -5.67 51.06
CA VAL A 512 33.79 -5.29 52.40
C VAL A 512 32.69 -6.22 52.88
N GLU A 513 31.73 -6.60 52.02
CA GLU A 513 30.70 -7.60 52.34
C GLU A 513 31.32 -8.96 52.68
N THR A 514 32.26 -9.45 51.87
CA THR A 514 32.95 -10.74 52.10
C THR A 514 33.81 -10.74 53.37
N GLN A 515 34.44 -9.61 53.70
CA GLN A 515 35.19 -9.44 54.95
C GLN A 515 34.26 -9.34 56.17
N THR A 516 33.07 -8.74 56.03
CA THR A 516 32.06 -8.68 57.09
C THR A 516 31.51 -10.08 57.39
N ASP A 517 31.12 -10.86 56.38
CA ASP A 517 30.72 -12.27 56.51
C ASP A 517 31.83 -13.12 57.18
N SER A 518 33.10 -12.86 56.83
CA SER A 518 34.27 -13.50 57.42
C SER A 518 34.48 -13.12 58.89
N LEU A 519 34.23 -11.85 59.25
CA LEU A 519 34.34 -11.33 60.61
C LEU A 519 33.25 -11.92 61.52
N ASP A 520 31.98 -11.90 61.09
CA ASP A 520 30.86 -12.49 61.83
C ASP A 520 31.05 -14.00 62.02
N SER A 521 31.57 -14.69 61.00
CA SER A 521 31.93 -16.11 61.10
C SER A 521 33.00 -16.36 62.18
N LEU A 522 34.05 -15.54 62.24
CA LEU A 522 35.10 -15.66 63.28
C LEU A 522 34.58 -15.29 64.67
N ILE A 523 33.69 -14.30 64.79
CA ILE A 523 33.04 -13.95 66.07
C ILE A 523 32.20 -15.13 66.57
N CYS A 524 31.37 -15.74 65.70
CA CYS A 524 30.55 -16.89 66.08
C CYS A 524 31.39 -18.13 66.46
N ILE A 525 32.53 -18.34 65.78
CA ILE A 525 33.53 -19.36 66.15
C ILE A 525 34.09 -19.07 67.56
N LYS A 526 34.53 -17.83 67.81
CA LYS A 526 35.08 -17.40 69.10
C LYS A 526 34.08 -17.59 70.24
N GLU A 527 32.88 -17.02 70.14
CA GLU A 527 31.82 -17.15 71.15
C GLU A 527 31.50 -18.62 71.46
N THR A 528 31.46 -19.47 70.41
CA THR A 528 31.22 -20.90 70.57
C THR A 528 32.34 -21.54 71.41
N MET A 529 33.61 -21.28 71.08
CA MET A 529 34.78 -21.81 71.80
C MET A 529 34.85 -21.33 73.25
N GLU A 530 34.63 -20.03 73.51
CA GLU A 530 34.57 -19.47 74.87
C GLU A 530 33.44 -20.12 75.69
N SER A 531 32.27 -20.31 75.08
CA SER A 531 31.15 -20.99 75.73
C SER A 531 31.45 -22.46 76.06
N CYS A 532 32.44 -23.08 75.43
CA CYS A 532 32.89 -24.44 75.73
C CYS A 532 33.91 -24.47 76.88
N LEU A 533 34.82 -23.50 76.94
CA LEU A 533 35.79 -23.35 78.02
C LEU A 533 35.10 -23.10 79.38
N CYS A 534 34.02 -22.31 79.40
CA CYS A 534 33.28 -21.99 80.62
C CYS A 534 32.41 -23.15 81.18
N LYS A 535 32.14 -24.21 80.40
CA LYS A 535 31.25 -25.31 80.82
C LYS A 535 32.05 -26.45 81.46
N LYS A 536 32.05 -26.52 82.80
CA LYS A 536 32.60 -27.68 83.54
C LYS A 536 32.00 -28.99 83.02
N LYS A 537 32.85 -30.00 82.81
CA LYS A 537 32.57 -31.25 82.06
C LYS A 537 31.25 -31.93 82.47
N SER A 538 30.21 -31.78 81.66
CA SER A 538 29.07 -32.69 81.62
C SER A 538 29.35 -33.79 80.59
N SER A 539 29.45 -35.04 81.04
CA SER A 539 29.75 -36.20 80.18
C SER A 539 28.54 -36.61 79.33
N ARG A 540 28.24 -35.85 78.27
CA ARG A 540 27.37 -36.31 77.19
C ARG A 540 28.25 -36.92 76.09
N ARG A 541 28.09 -38.23 75.87
CA ARG A 541 28.73 -38.93 74.74
C ARG A 541 28.22 -38.31 73.44
N LEU A 542 29.12 -37.70 72.67
CA LEU A 542 28.82 -37.21 71.33
C LEU A 542 28.50 -38.41 70.40
N PRO A 543 27.44 -38.34 69.58
CA PRO A 543 27.29 -39.24 68.45
C PRO A 543 28.45 -39.05 67.48
N LYS A 544 28.95 -40.11 66.84
CA LYS A 544 29.97 -40.00 65.78
C LYS A 544 29.40 -39.18 64.61
N GLN A 545 29.93 -37.97 64.38
CA GLN A 545 29.56 -37.12 63.24
C GLN A 545 30.82 -36.48 62.61
N SER A 546 31.37 -37.20 61.62
CA SER A 546 32.04 -36.70 60.40
C SER A 546 33.16 -35.64 60.47
N CYS A 547 33.67 -35.24 61.64
CA CYS A 547 34.74 -34.26 61.76
C CYS A 547 35.76 -34.67 62.82
N ASP A 548 37.02 -34.76 62.41
CA ASP A 548 38.17 -35.26 63.18
C ASP A 548 38.99 -34.14 63.85
N SER A 549 38.62 -32.86 63.67
CA SER A 549 39.25 -31.71 64.35
C SER A 549 39.24 -31.88 65.87
N SER A 550 40.37 -31.65 66.53
CA SER A 550 40.50 -31.78 68.00
C SER A 550 39.61 -30.81 68.78
N CYS A 551 39.16 -29.73 68.13
CA CYS A 551 38.07 -28.87 68.58
C CYS A 551 37.05 -28.69 67.44
N CYS A 552 35.83 -29.23 67.60
CA CYS A 552 34.77 -29.18 66.57
C CYS A 552 33.66 -28.20 66.97
N VAL A 553 33.78 -26.94 66.56
CA VAL A 553 32.81 -25.87 66.89
C VAL A 553 31.37 -26.19 66.45
N VAL A 554 31.18 -26.81 65.28
CA VAL A 554 29.84 -27.22 64.79
C VAL A 554 29.13 -28.14 65.78
N SER A 555 29.87 -29.09 66.37
CA SER A 555 29.32 -30.06 67.34
C SER A 555 28.97 -29.44 68.70
N ALA A 556 29.54 -28.27 69.01
CA ALA A 556 29.43 -27.62 70.30
C ALA A 556 28.51 -26.40 70.31
N ALA A 557 28.13 -25.91 69.12
CA ALA A 557 27.21 -24.80 68.90
C ALA A 557 25.73 -25.17 69.09
N LYS A 558 24.85 -24.16 68.94
CA LYS A 558 23.41 -24.38 68.78
C LYS A 558 23.14 -24.82 67.33
N LYS A 559 22.14 -25.70 67.12
CA LYS A 559 21.84 -26.37 65.83
C LYS A 559 21.69 -25.48 64.59
N SER A 560 21.46 -24.18 64.73
CA SER A 560 21.28 -23.23 63.62
C SER A 560 22.57 -22.54 63.18
N SER A 561 23.54 -22.34 64.10
CA SER A 561 24.65 -21.38 63.94
C SER A 561 25.60 -21.69 62.77
N PHE A 562 25.85 -22.97 62.50
CA PHE A 562 26.78 -23.44 61.46
C PHE A 562 26.05 -24.28 60.41
N SER A 563 24.82 -23.89 60.05
CA SER A 563 23.94 -24.66 59.15
C SER A 563 24.37 -24.68 57.67
N LYS A 564 25.46 -23.99 57.30
CA LYS A 564 26.00 -23.89 55.93
C LYS A 564 27.44 -24.42 55.77
N THR A 565 28.12 -24.85 56.84
CA THR A 565 29.55 -25.21 56.82
C THR A 565 29.82 -26.49 56.02
N LEU A 566 30.85 -26.48 55.18
CA LEU A 566 31.29 -27.61 54.37
C LEU A 566 32.31 -28.50 55.10
N LEU A 567 32.34 -29.78 54.74
CA LEU A 567 33.37 -30.73 55.14
C LEU A 567 34.40 -30.89 54.02
N PHE A 568 35.68 -30.90 54.38
CA PHE A 568 36.79 -31.18 53.46
C PHE A 568 37.75 -32.21 54.07
N GLN A 569 38.55 -32.87 53.24
CA GLN A 569 39.58 -33.82 53.66
C GLN A 569 40.95 -33.14 53.73
N CYS A 570 41.66 -33.31 54.85
CA CYS A 570 42.98 -32.72 55.07
C CYS A 570 44.06 -33.41 54.22
N SER A 571 44.81 -32.65 53.43
CA SER A 571 45.89 -33.17 52.58
C SER A 571 47.01 -33.87 53.39
N SER A 572 47.33 -33.36 54.58
CA SER A 572 48.44 -33.89 55.41
C SER A 572 48.09 -35.13 56.24
N CYS A 573 46.91 -35.16 56.87
CA CYS A 573 46.53 -36.26 57.79
C CYS A 573 45.37 -37.14 57.28
N GLN A 574 44.78 -36.82 56.13
CA GLN A 574 43.65 -37.53 55.52
C GLN A 574 42.34 -37.56 56.35
N GLY A 575 42.32 -36.95 57.54
CA GLY A 575 41.11 -36.75 58.35
C GLY A 575 40.19 -35.67 57.78
N THR A 576 38.91 -35.74 58.15
CA THR A 576 37.86 -34.83 57.66
C THR A 576 37.67 -33.67 58.64
N SER A 577 37.55 -32.44 58.16
CA SER A 577 37.28 -31.25 59.00
C SER A 577 36.19 -30.38 58.39
N HIS A 578 35.42 -29.70 59.23
CA HIS A 578 34.64 -28.55 58.76
C HIS A 578 35.58 -27.40 58.38
N ASP A 579 35.19 -26.62 57.38
CA ASP A 579 35.83 -25.35 57.00
C ASP A 579 36.03 -24.40 58.21
N CYS A 580 34.98 -24.17 58.99
CA CYS A 580 35.02 -23.31 60.18
C CYS A 580 35.92 -23.88 61.30
N CYS A 581 36.08 -25.20 61.38
CA CYS A 581 37.00 -25.84 62.33
C CYS A 581 38.47 -25.69 61.92
N ALA A 582 38.73 -25.41 60.65
CA ALA A 582 40.02 -25.02 60.10
C ALA A 582 40.20 -23.49 59.98
N LEU A 583 39.27 -22.69 60.53
CA LEU A 583 39.20 -21.23 60.39
C LEU A 583 39.15 -20.73 58.92
N LEU A 584 38.65 -21.56 58.01
CA LEU A 584 38.46 -21.21 56.59
C LEU A 584 37.12 -20.47 56.44
N VAL A 585 37.14 -19.18 56.80
CA VAL A 585 35.95 -18.31 56.83
C VAL A 585 35.71 -17.51 55.54
N ASN A 586 36.72 -17.32 54.69
CA ASN A 586 36.54 -16.69 53.38
C ASN A 586 35.74 -17.64 52.47
N GLN A 587 34.61 -17.15 51.94
CA GLN A 587 33.70 -17.89 51.09
C GLN A 587 34.32 -18.37 49.76
N GLU A 588 35.33 -17.68 49.21
CA GLU A 588 36.11 -18.17 48.07
C GLU A 588 36.88 -19.45 48.40
N VAL A 589 37.49 -19.50 49.59
CA VAL A 589 38.26 -20.66 50.08
C VAL A 589 37.32 -21.83 50.40
N GLN A 590 36.11 -21.53 50.90
CA GLN A 590 35.04 -22.53 51.07
C GLN A 590 34.57 -23.09 49.71
N ASN A 591 34.40 -22.25 48.69
CA ASN A 591 34.03 -22.68 47.34
C ASN A 591 35.13 -23.53 46.65
N MET A 592 36.41 -23.36 47.02
CA MET A 592 37.52 -24.17 46.53
C MET A 592 37.73 -25.53 47.25
N THR A 593 36.87 -25.88 48.22
CA THR A 593 36.98 -27.14 49.00
C THR A 593 36.99 -28.43 48.17
N SER A 594 36.55 -28.38 46.91
CA SER A 594 36.53 -29.52 45.98
C SER A 594 37.79 -29.70 45.12
N ARG A 595 38.81 -28.84 45.24
CA ARG A 595 40.02 -28.88 44.37
C ARG A 595 41.37 -28.62 45.03
N CYS A 596 41.43 -28.11 46.25
CA CYS A 596 42.69 -27.68 46.89
C CYS A 596 43.23 -28.67 47.93
N LEU A 597 44.57 -28.70 48.09
CA LEU A 597 45.29 -29.48 49.11
C LEU A 597 45.17 -28.87 50.53
N LEU A 598 43.95 -28.53 50.95
CA LEU A 598 43.67 -27.85 52.21
C LEU A 598 44.17 -28.67 53.41
N THR A 599 44.77 -27.99 54.38
CA THR A 599 45.18 -28.58 55.67
C THR A 599 44.16 -28.24 56.75
N CYS A 600 43.96 -29.15 57.71
CA CYS A 600 43.18 -28.84 58.92
C CYS A 600 44.03 -28.04 59.91
N PHE A 601 43.37 -27.32 60.81
CA PHE A 601 44.02 -26.50 61.85
C PHE A 601 45.13 -27.26 62.60
N ASP A 602 44.83 -28.50 62.99
CA ASP A 602 45.74 -29.38 63.74
C ASP A 602 47.03 -29.72 62.97
N CYS A 603 47.01 -29.73 61.63
CA CYS A 603 48.21 -29.88 60.79
C CYS A 603 48.90 -28.56 60.47
N GLN A 604 48.20 -27.44 60.53
CA GLN A 604 48.75 -26.11 60.26
C GLN A 604 49.47 -25.51 61.48
N PHE A 605 48.93 -25.72 62.68
CA PHE A 605 49.43 -25.13 63.93
C PHE A 605 49.90 -26.17 64.97
N GLY A 606 49.69 -27.46 64.71
CA GLY A 606 49.99 -28.55 65.63
C GLY A 606 48.90 -28.79 66.69
N MET A 607 49.15 -29.77 67.57
CA MET A 607 48.29 -30.13 68.71
C MET A 607 48.40 -29.09 69.86
N ILE A 608 47.91 -27.87 69.62
CA ILE A 608 47.93 -26.77 70.62
C ILE A 608 46.67 -26.75 71.49
N SER A 609 46.73 -26.10 72.66
CA SER A 609 45.62 -26.10 73.62
C SER A 609 44.41 -25.30 73.12
N ASN A 610 43.22 -25.53 73.68
CA ASN A 610 42.02 -24.74 73.32
C ASN A 610 42.17 -23.24 73.64
N SER A 611 43.01 -22.87 74.61
CA SER A 611 43.40 -21.48 74.89
C SER A 611 44.29 -20.89 73.79
N ASP A 612 45.26 -21.66 73.27
CA ASP A 612 46.12 -21.22 72.17
C ASP A 612 45.33 -21.17 70.85
N ARG A 613 44.41 -22.12 70.63
CA ARG A 613 43.44 -22.09 69.52
C ARG A 613 42.60 -20.82 69.55
N LEU A 614 42.12 -20.40 70.74
CA LEU A 614 41.36 -19.17 70.89
C LEU A 614 42.22 -17.93 70.56
N ARG A 615 43.49 -17.92 70.98
CA ARG A 615 44.44 -16.86 70.60
C ARG A 615 44.64 -16.76 69.09
N VAL A 616 44.75 -17.89 68.36
CA VAL A 616 44.85 -17.87 66.89
C VAL A 616 43.56 -17.32 66.24
N VAL A 617 42.38 -17.51 66.86
CA VAL A 617 41.14 -16.86 66.42
C VAL A 617 41.18 -15.35 66.71
N ASP A 618 41.68 -14.91 67.86
CA ASP A 618 41.82 -13.49 68.21
C ASP A 618 42.85 -12.76 67.33
N ASP A 619 44.01 -13.36 67.07
CA ASP A 619 45.01 -12.82 66.14
C ASP A 619 44.41 -12.67 64.73
N LYS A 620 43.59 -13.64 64.28
CA LYS A 620 42.89 -13.57 62.98
C LYS A 620 41.74 -12.56 62.96
N LEU A 621 41.01 -12.39 64.08
CA LEU A 621 40.00 -11.35 64.25
C LEU A 621 40.61 -9.95 64.21
N ALA A 622 41.81 -9.76 64.79
CA ALA A 622 42.52 -8.48 64.75
C ALA A 622 42.93 -8.10 63.33
N VAL A 623 43.48 -9.04 62.56
CA VAL A 623 43.81 -8.86 61.13
C VAL A 623 42.55 -8.50 60.33
N VAL A 624 41.50 -9.33 60.35
CA VAL A 624 40.28 -9.09 59.56
C VAL A 624 39.60 -7.77 59.91
N ARG A 625 39.61 -7.34 61.18
CA ARG A 625 39.09 -6.01 61.58
C ARG A 625 39.93 -4.85 61.05
N THR A 626 41.25 -5.01 61.02
CA THR A 626 42.16 -3.99 60.49
C THR A 626 42.00 -3.86 58.98
N ASP A 627 41.95 -4.99 58.27
CA ASP A 627 41.76 -5.04 56.81
C ASP A 627 40.38 -4.47 56.41
N LEU A 628 39.31 -4.85 57.13
CA LEU A 628 37.96 -4.33 56.92
C LEU A 628 37.92 -2.81 57.09
N SER A 629 38.45 -2.28 58.21
CA SER A 629 38.46 -0.83 58.47
C SER A 629 39.27 -0.04 57.42
N GLN A 630 40.34 -0.60 56.87
CA GLN A 630 41.08 0.02 55.76
C GLN A 630 40.27 0.01 54.46
N ASN A 631 39.60 -1.10 54.16
CA ASN A 631 38.78 -1.22 52.95
C ASN A 631 37.50 -0.36 53.01
N GLU A 632 36.89 -0.19 54.17
CA GLU A 632 35.80 0.78 54.41
C GLU A 632 36.26 2.23 54.20
N ASP A 633 37.44 2.59 54.70
CA ASP A 633 38.04 3.93 54.49
C ASP A 633 38.33 4.18 53.00
N VAL A 634 38.88 3.20 52.28
CA VAL A 634 39.13 3.27 50.82
C VAL A 634 37.81 3.38 50.05
N LEU A 635 36.83 2.50 50.32
CA LEU A 635 35.50 2.54 49.71
C LEU A 635 34.84 3.91 49.87
N ARG A 636 34.89 4.50 51.09
CA ARG A 636 34.35 5.83 51.37
C ARG A 636 35.05 6.92 50.56
N VAL A 637 36.38 6.85 50.37
CA VAL A 637 37.11 7.83 49.55
C VAL A 637 36.74 7.68 48.07
N THR A 638 36.77 6.47 47.52
CA THR A 638 36.43 6.19 46.12
C THR A 638 34.99 6.57 45.81
N ASP A 639 34.02 6.28 46.69
CA ASP A 639 32.63 6.68 46.49
C ASP A 639 32.43 8.21 46.59
N LEU A 640 33.15 8.89 47.49
CA LEU A 640 33.14 10.37 47.53
C LEU A 640 33.70 10.99 46.25
N GLU A 641 34.69 10.38 45.60
CA GLU A 641 35.21 10.83 44.30
C GLU A 641 34.24 10.50 43.16
N ARG A 642 33.69 9.28 43.14
CA ARG A 642 32.61 8.85 42.24
C ARG A 642 31.44 9.83 42.30
N LEU A 643 30.94 10.17 43.49
CA LEU A 643 29.83 11.10 43.72
C LEU A 643 30.15 12.55 43.32
N LYS A 644 31.39 13.03 43.51
CA LYS A 644 31.82 14.36 43.03
C LYS A 644 31.79 14.42 41.51
N LEU A 645 32.44 13.45 40.84
CA LEU A 645 32.50 13.38 39.39
C LEU A 645 31.12 13.13 38.77
N GLU A 646 30.31 12.27 39.39
CA GLU A 646 28.92 12.02 39.02
C GLU A 646 28.06 13.28 39.15
N ARG A 647 28.26 14.13 40.18
CA ARG A 647 27.53 15.40 40.33
C ARG A 647 27.91 16.42 39.27
N ILE A 648 29.21 16.57 38.98
CA ILE A 648 29.72 17.45 37.91
C ILE A 648 29.17 16.99 36.56
N LEU A 649 29.18 15.68 36.28
CA LEU A 649 28.66 15.13 35.04
C LEU A 649 27.13 15.22 34.96
N LYS A 650 26.37 14.81 35.99
CA LYS A 650 24.89 14.86 36.01
C LYS A 650 24.32 16.27 35.85
N GLY A 651 25.13 17.31 36.03
CA GLY A 651 24.88 18.63 35.45
C GLY A 651 24.59 19.74 36.45
N ALA A 652 25.12 19.68 37.67
CA ALA A 652 24.98 20.76 38.65
C ALA A 652 25.78 22.01 38.21
N GLY A 653 25.08 23.02 37.66
CA GLY A 653 25.66 24.32 37.28
C GLY A 653 24.67 25.21 36.51
N PRO A 654 24.67 26.54 36.70
CA PRO A 654 23.67 27.43 36.09
C PRO A 654 23.77 27.52 34.56
N THR A 655 24.97 27.50 33.98
CA THR A 655 25.15 27.45 32.52
C THR A 655 24.64 26.13 31.96
N ARG A 656 24.88 25.03 32.68
CA ARG A 656 24.40 23.69 32.32
C ARG A 656 22.87 23.60 32.38
N ASP A 657 22.23 24.17 33.41
CA ASP A 657 20.76 24.26 33.54
C ASP A 657 20.14 25.07 32.40
N LEU A 658 20.72 26.22 32.05
CA LEU A 658 20.29 27.04 30.91
C LEU A 658 20.45 26.28 29.58
N LEU A 659 21.53 25.53 29.39
CA LEU A 659 21.74 24.69 28.21
C LEU A 659 20.70 23.57 28.11
N GLU A 660 20.34 22.92 29.23
CA GLU A 660 19.25 21.94 29.23
C GLU A 660 17.87 22.56 28.99
N ALA A 661 17.62 23.77 29.48
CA ALA A 661 16.40 24.50 29.20
C ALA A 661 16.32 24.88 27.71
N ALA A 662 17.43 25.31 27.10
CA ALA A 662 17.53 25.59 25.68
C ALA A 662 17.24 24.33 24.84
N PHE A 663 17.94 23.22 25.11
CA PHE A 663 17.74 21.91 24.47
C PHE A 663 16.27 21.40 24.60
N ARG A 664 15.69 21.46 25.80
CA ARG A 664 14.27 21.15 26.03
C ARG A 664 13.35 22.02 25.18
N SER A 665 13.60 23.33 25.14
CA SER A 665 12.75 24.29 24.43
C SER A 665 12.76 24.15 22.90
N VAL A 666 13.80 23.52 22.32
CA VAL A 666 13.84 23.16 20.89
C VAL A 666 13.34 21.74 20.60
N GLY A 667 12.74 21.08 21.60
CA GLY A 667 12.21 19.72 21.46
C GLY A 667 13.29 18.65 21.30
N CYS A 668 14.47 18.90 21.89
CA CYS A 668 15.63 18.01 21.94
C CYS A 668 15.99 17.75 23.42
N ASP A 669 15.03 17.23 24.20
CA ASP A 669 15.26 16.99 25.62
C ASP A 669 16.34 15.92 25.82
N ASN A 670 17.49 16.33 26.38
CA ASN A 670 18.61 15.46 26.72
C ASN A 670 18.43 14.80 28.11
N ARG A 671 17.25 14.90 28.73
CA ARG A 671 16.87 14.15 29.93
C ARG A 671 16.66 12.66 29.65
N ILE A 672 17.78 11.98 29.40
CA ILE A 672 18.33 10.94 30.27
C ILE A 672 19.76 10.69 29.77
N TRP A 673 20.73 10.54 30.69
CA TRP A 673 22.17 10.35 30.42
C TRP A 673 22.55 9.05 29.66
N TYR A 674 21.56 8.35 29.07
CA TYR A 674 21.67 7.02 28.47
C TYR A 674 21.01 6.89 27.07
N GLN A 675 20.45 7.95 26.48
CA GLN A 675 19.89 7.89 25.12
C GLN A 675 20.70 8.73 24.13
N GLU A 676 21.02 8.12 22.98
CA GLU A 676 21.59 8.82 21.82
C GLU A 676 20.52 9.66 21.11
N LEU A 677 20.92 10.77 20.46
CA LEU A 677 20.00 11.60 19.68
C LEU A 677 19.35 10.82 18.54
N THR A 678 18.02 10.87 18.43
CA THR A 678 17.33 10.41 17.22
C THR A 678 17.54 11.40 16.06
N GLY A 679 17.41 10.93 14.81
CA GLY A 679 17.48 11.80 13.61
C GLY A 679 16.52 12.98 13.63
N ASN A 680 15.35 12.84 14.28
CA ASN A 680 14.39 13.92 14.44
C ASN A 680 14.80 14.97 15.49
N GLN A 681 15.53 14.58 16.55
CA GLN A 681 16.12 15.56 17.48
C GLN A 681 17.32 16.25 16.84
N ALA A 682 18.23 15.51 16.21
CA ALA A 682 19.37 16.07 15.48
C ALA A 682 18.94 17.13 14.44
N ARG A 683 17.92 16.83 13.61
CA ARG A 683 17.37 17.79 12.62
C ARG A 683 16.66 19.00 13.26
N LYS A 684 16.18 18.91 14.51
CA LYS A 684 15.66 20.08 15.25
C LYS A 684 16.81 20.91 15.82
N LEU A 685 17.80 20.28 16.44
CA LEU A 685 18.96 20.92 17.07
C LEU A 685 19.78 21.76 16.09
N LEU A 686 19.95 21.29 14.85
CA LEU A 686 20.71 21.97 13.79
C LEU A 686 19.96 23.10 13.07
N ARG A 687 18.67 23.36 13.36
CA ARG A 687 17.94 24.49 12.74
C ARG A 687 18.60 25.82 13.15
N ALA A 688 18.75 26.76 12.22
CA ALA A 688 19.38 28.06 12.48
C ALA A 688 18.86 28.78 13.75
N SER A 689 17.53 28.77 13.99
CA SER A 689 16.93 29.35 15.20
C SER A 689 17.25 28.56 16.48
N SER A 690 17.39 27.24 16.39
CA SER A 690 17.85 26.38 17.48
C SER A 690 19.33 26.58 17.77
N VAL A 691 20.19 26.62 16.75
CA VAL A 691 21.63 26.91 16.85
C VAL A 691 21.87 28.24 17.57
N SER A 692 21.21 29.31 17.13
CA SER A 692 21.32 30.63 17.78
C SER A 692 20.89 30.59 19.24
N LYS A 693 19.74 29.94 19.55
CA LYS A 693 19.20 29.86 20.92
C LYS A 693 20.03 28.97 21.86
N ILE A 694 20.70 27.95 21.34
CA ILE A 694 21.59 27.07 22.11
C ILE A 694 22.89 27.80 22.43
N LEU A 695 23.48 28.51 21.45
CA LEU A 695 24.74 29.21 21.65
C LEU A 695 24.59 30.49 22.49
N SER A 696 23.44 31.16 22.45
CA SER A 696 23.15 32.33 23.30
C SER A 696 23.09 32.04 24.80
N VAL A 697 23.16 30.76 25.22
CA VAL A 697 23.35 30.39 26.62
C VAL A 697 24.72 30.84 27.14
N PHE A 698 25.76 30.78 26.30
CA PHE A 698 27.11 31.17 26.68
C PHE A 698 27.30 32.69 26.67
N ASP A 699 26.58 33.40 25.79
CA ASP A 699 26.50 34.87 25.77
C ASP A 699 25.82 35.44 27.03
N ALA A 700 25.07 34.63 27.78
CA ALA A 700 24.25 35.03 28.93
C ALA A 700 24.75 34.53 30.30
N SER A 701 25.83 33.75 30.36
CA SER A 701 26.35 33.23 31.63
C SER A 701 27.32 34.19 32.31
N THR A 702 27.17 34.37 33.62
CA THR A 702 27.91 35.36 34.43
C THR A 702 29.07 34.78 35.25
N ASN A 703 29.23 33.45 35.29
CA ASN A 703 30.18 32.80 36.21
C ASN A 703 31.65 32.87 35.77
N MET A 704 31.90 33.01 34.46
CA MET A 704 33.25 33.14 33.90
C MET A 704 33.20 34.08 32.71
N GLN A 705 34.09 35.08 32.67
CA GLN A 705 34.24 35.93 31.50
C GLN A 705 34.93 35.14 30.38
N LEU A 706 34.21 34.89 29.28
CA LEU A 706 34.72 34.20 28.11
C LEU A 706 35.90 34.96 27.49
N THR A 707 36.96 34.25 27.10
CA THR A 707 38.09 34.86 26.39
C THR A 707 37.74 35.10 24.93
N SER A 708 38.56 35.92 24.24
CA SER A 708 38.47 36.08 22.78
C SER A 708 38.66 34.75 22.02
N SER A 709 39.31 33.74 22.61
CA SER A 709 39.40 32.39 22.03
C SER A 709 38.06 31.67 22.15
N ASP A 710 37.46 31.62 23.34
CA ASP A 710 36.17 30.97 23.58
C ASP A 710 35.08 31.54 22.66
N LEU A 711 35.03 32.88 22.50
CA LEU A 711 34.09 33.56 21.61
C LEU A 711 34.34 33.22 20.12
N HIS A 712 35.60 33.04 19.72
CA HIS A 712 35.95 32.61 18.37
C HIS A 712 35.57 31.14 18.13
N GLU A 713 35.85 30.25 19.09
CA GLU A 713 35.46 28.84 19.09
C GLU A 713 33.93 28.68 19.01
N ILE A 714 33.16 29.47 19.77
CA ILE A 714 31.68 29.51 19.69
C ILE A 714 31.21 29.93 18.29
N GLN A 715 31.86 30.92 17.65
CA GLN A 715 31.50 31.33 16.28
C GLN A 715 31.91 30.31 15.22
N LEU A 716 33.05 29.61 15.38
CA LEU A 716 33.42 28.49 14.53
C LEU A 716 32.41 27.34 14.69
N MET A 717 31.99 27.02 15.92
CA MET A 717 30.99 26.00 16.18
C MET A 717 29.59 26.36 15.66
N ARG A 718 29.23 27.65 15.67
CA ARG A 718 28.03 28.16 14.97
C ARG A 718 28.09 27.81 13.47
N ASN A 719 29.24 28.00 12.82
CA ASN A 719 29.43 27.64 11.42
C ASN A 719 29.36 26.10 11.23
N VAL A 720 30.04 25.31 12.07
CA VAL A 720 30.02 23.84 12.04
C VAL A 720 28.60 23.27 12.15
N MET A 721 27.77 23.82 13.04
CA MET A 721 26.36 23.41 13.18
C MET A 721 25.53 23.76 11.92
N MET A 722 25.75 24.93 11.33
CA MET A 722 25.08 25.34 10.09
C MET A 722 25.51 24.50 8.88
N ASP A 723 26.79 24.20 8.74
CA ASP A 723 27.33 23.34 7.69
C ASP A 723 26.77 21.90 7.80
N LEU A 724 26.69 21.35 9.02
CA LEU A 724 26.02 20.06 9.26
C LEU A 724 24.51 20.11 9.01
N SER A 725 23.83 21.25 9.21
CA SER A 725 22.42 21.40 8.85
C SER A 725 22.19 21.31 7.34
N PHE A 726 23.10 21.86 6.55
CA PHE A 726 23.10 21.70 5.09
C PHE A 726 23.36 20.23 4.71
N LEU A 727 24.43 19.62 5.23
CA LEU A 727 24.77 18.22 4.92
C LEU A 727 23.66 17.23 5.32
N MET A 728 22.98 17.44 6.46
CA MET A 728 21.82 16.63 6.89
C MET A 728 20.56 16.85 6.04
N THR A 729 20.51 17.92 5.26
CA THR A 729 19.47 18.19 4.26
C THR A 729 19.83 17.56 2.91
N SER A 730 21.11 17.60 2.53
CA SER A 730 21.66 16.93 1.34
C SER A 730 21.67 15.40 1.43
N ALA A 731 21.63 14.83 2.64
CA ALA A 731 21.39 13.41 2.92
C ALA A 731 19.93 12.95 2.65
N SER A 732 19.30 13.47 1.59
CA SER A 732 17.93 13.15 1.18
C SER A 732 17.89 12.08 0.08
N ASN A 733 16.68 11.70 -0.35
CA ASN A 733 16.48 10.71 -1.40
C ASN A 733 16.58 11.24 -2.83
N SER A 734 16.94 12.52 -3.03
CA SER A 734 17.15 13.08 -4.36
C SER A 734 18.40 12.51 -5.01
N VAL A 735 18.35 12.35 -6.34
CA VAL A 735 19.55 12.35 -7.19
C VAL A 735 20.17 13.76 -7.18
N LYS A 736 21.49 13.85 -7.30
CA LYS A 736 22.27 15.09 -7.22
C LYS A 736 22.94 15.43 -8.55
N THR A 737 22.82 16.69 -8.97
CA THR A 737 23.57 17.23 -10.12
C THR A 737 25.05 17.42 -9.78
N ASP A 738 25.92 17.66 -10.75
CA ASP A 738 27.34 17.90 -10.44
C ASP A 738 27.57 19.19 -9.64
N GLU A 739 26.75 20.22 -9.88
CA GLU A 739 26.78 21.50 -9.18
C GLU A 739 26.33 21.37 -7.72
N GLU A 740 25.31 20.54 -7.44
CA GLU A 740 24.95 20.20 -6.05
C GLU A 740 26.07 19.44 -5.34
N ILE A 741 26.82 18.59 -6.05
CA ILE A 741 27.95 17.84 -5.47
C ILE A 741 29.16 18.78 -5.27
N ASP A 742 29.38 19.76 -6.15
CA ASP A 742 30.36 20.84 -5.96
C ASP A 742 30.04 21.68 -4.70
N GLU A 743 28.77 22.07 -4.50
CA GLU A 743 28.35 22.78 -3.29
C GLU A 743 28.58 21.92 -2.04
N ILE A 744 28.19 20.64 -2.07
CA ILE A 744 28.44 19.70 -0.97
C ILE A 744 29.95 19.59 -0.68
N GLU A 745 30.80 19.50 -1.70
CA GLU A 745 32.26 19.44 -1.55
C GLU A 745 32.84 20.70 -0.90
N LEU A 746 32.36 21.90 -1.29
CA LEU A 746 32.73 23.15 -0.67
C LEU A 746 32.27 23.23 0.80
N VAL A 747 31.07 22.74 1.12
CA VAL A 747 30.54 22.70 2.49
C VAL A 747 31.31 21.69 3.35
N VAL A 748 31.66 20.51 2.84
CA VAL A 748 32.47 19.51 3.56
C VAL A 748 33.86 20.06 3.91
N LYS A 749 34.52 20.76 2.97
CA LYS A 749 35.81 21.44 3.21
C LYS A 749 35.69 22.56 4.24
N ARG A 750 34.62 23.38 4.16
CA ARG A 750 34.35 24.46 5.12
C ARG A 750 34.08 23.92 6.53
N PHE A 751 33.21 22.92 6.65
CA PHE A 751 32.92 22.18 7.88
C PHE A 751 34.20 21.63 8.53
N SER A 752 35.00 20.90 7.76
CA SER A 752 36.21 20.22 8.25
C SER A 752 37.25 21.21 8.76
N LYS A 753 37.49 22.31 8.01
CA LYS A 753 38.34 23.43 8.45
C LYS A 753 37.81 24.08 9.73
N ASN A 754 36.53 24.43 9.79
CA ASN A 754 35.93 25.10 10.95
C ASN A 754 36.00 24.22 12.21
N LEU A 755 35.71 22.92 12.07
CA LEU A 755 35.77 21.96 13.17
C LEU A 755 37.20 21.71 13.66
N ARG A 756 38.17 21.61 12.73
CA ARG A 756 39.60 21.46 13.06
C ARG A 756 40.13 22.66 13.87
N LEU A 757 39.67 23.87 13.55
CA LEU A 757 40.03 25.09 14.28
C LEU A 757 39.30 25.21 15.63
N ALA A 758 38.03 24.80 15.72
CA ALA A 758 37.25 24.87 16.97
C ALA A 758 37.63 23.80 18.00
N GLN A 759 38.11 22.63 17.55
CA GLN A 759 38.37 21.48 18.42
C GLN A 759 39.67 20.75 18.05
N PRO A 760 40.83 21.42 18.08
CA PRO A 760 42.11 20.88 17.63
C PRO A 760 42.50 19.54 18.30
N ASN A 761 42.11 19.36 19.57
CA ASN A 761 42.42 18.20 20.41
C ASN A 761 41.35 17.07 20.34
N ALA A 762 40.22 17.27 19.67
CA ALA A 762 39.17 16.24 19.59
C ALA A 762 39.62 15.05 18.74
N THR A 763 39.13 13.84 19.06
CA THR A 763 39.47 12.61 18.34
C THR A 763 38.96 12.65 16.90
N ALA A 764 39.78 12.31 15.92
CA ALA A 764 39.34 12.02 14.56
C ALA A 764 38.60 10.67 14.51
N THR A 765 37.28 10.71 14.41
CA THR A 765 36.44 9.49 14.40
C THR A 765 36.34 8.89 12.99
N PRO A 766 36.14 7.57 12.84
CA PRO A 766 35.87 6.96 11.53
C PRO A 766 34.64 7.55 10.83
N LYS A 767 33.62 7.96 11.59
CA LYS A 767 32.45 8.69 11.07
C LYS A 767 32.84 10.05 10.46
N LEU A 768 33.69 10.84 11.15
CA LEU A 768 34.20 12.10 10.60
C LEU A 768 35.02 11.88 9.32
N HIS A 769 35.92 10.89 9.29
CA HIS A 769 36.72 10.58 8.11
C HIS A 769 35.85 10.11 6.92
N LEU A 770 34.83 9.29 7.15
CA LEU A 770 33.88 8.88 6.11
C LEU A 770 33.11 10.09 5.53
N LEU A 771 32.69 11.04 6.38
CA LEU A 771 32.05 12.27 5.91
C LEU A 771 33.02 13.16 5.11
N ALA A 772 34.23 13.37 5.63
CA ALA A 772 35.20 14.32 5.07
C ALA A 772 35.86 13.82 3.77
N ALA A 773 36.32 12.56 3.74
CA ALA A 773 37.09 12.01 2.64
C ALA A 773 36.24 11.22 1.63
N HIS A 774 35.17 10.54 2.07
CA HIS A 774 34.47 9.55 1.26
C HIS A 774 33.08 9.97 0.74
N LEU A 775 32.43 10.99 1.31
CA LEU A 775 31.11 11.43 0.84
C LEU A 775 31.12 11.91 -0.61
N VAL A 776 32.06 12.78 -0.98
CA VAL A 776 32.10 13.37 -2.33
C VAL A 776 32.44 12.32 -3.41
N PRO A 777 33.46 11.45 -3.25
CA PRO A 777 33.66 10.33 -4.17
C PRO A 777 32.44 9.42 -4.32
N HIS A 778 31.74 9.12 -3.23
CA HIS A 778 30.50 8.32 -3.27
C HIS A 778 29.38 9.04 -4.04
N LEU A 779 29.21 10.35 -3.84
CA LEU A 779 28.24 11.17 -4.56
C LEU A 779 28.54 11.25 -6.07
N ARG A 780 29.79 11.39 -6.50
CA ARG A 780 30.13 11.40 -7.94
C ARG A 780 29.82 10.05 -8.61
N LEU A 781 30.03 8.94 -7.90
CA LEU A 781 29.78 7.59 -8.41
C LEU A 781 28.30 7.20 -8.42
N HIS A 782 27.56 7.49 -7.34
CA HIS A 782 26.20 6.97 -7.12
C HIS A 782 25.10 8.04 -7.23
N ARG A 783 25.47 9.32 -7.44
CA ARG A 783 24.58 10.50 -7.54
C ARG A 783 23.57 10.70 -6.40
N SER A 784 23.72 10.00 -5.28
CA SER A 784 22.90 10.23 -4.08
C SER A 784 23.63 9.73 -2.84
N TRP A 785 23.25 10.28 -1.68
CA TRP A 785 23.71 9.83 -0.36
C TRP A 785 22.59 9.19 0.45
N GLY A 786 21.37 9.72 0.37
CA GLY A 786 20.23 9.26 1.18
C GLY A 786 19.19 8.42 0.46
N ARG A 787 19.25 8.25 -0.88
CA ARG A 787 18.20 7.52 -1.65
C ARG A 787 17.99 6.09 -1.17
N VAL A 788 19.07 5.40 -0.82
CA VAL A 788 19.02 4.11 -0.13
C VAL A 788 19.92 4.20 1.10
N SER A 789 19.36 3.98 2.29
CA SER A 789 20.05 4.20 3.55
C SER A 789 19.54 3.27 4.66
N GLU A 790 20.27 3.23 5.78
CA GLU A 790 19.91 2.45 6.95
C GLU A 790 18.60 2.94 7.63
N GLN A 791 18.18 4.19 7.38
CA GLN A 791 16.92 4.77 7.89
C GLN A 791 15.69 3.92 7.53
N GLY A 792 15.71 3.26 6.37
CA GLY A 792 14.63 2.37 5.96
C GLY A 792 14.49 1.15 6.88
N ILE A 793 15.62 0.60 7.35
CA ILE A 793 15.67 -0.58 8.21
C ILE A 793 15.20 -0.22 9.64
N GLU A 794 15.54 0.98 10.13
CA GLU A 794 14.95 1.53 11.37
C GLU A 794 13.41 1.59 11.31
N GLY A 795 12.87 2.10 10.20
CA GLY A 795 11.44 2.13 9.95
C GLY A 795 10.82 0.73 9.89
N LEU A 796 11.54 -0.24 9.32
CA LEU A 796 11.09 -1.63 9.21
C LEU A 796 10.97 -2.31 10.58
N HIS A 797 11.87 -2.04 11.54
CA HIS A 797 11.71 -2.52 12.93
C HIS A 797 10.38 -2.05 13.54
N ALA A 798 10.02 -0.78 13.33
CA ALA A 798 8.78 -0.21 13.85
C ALA A 798 7.52 -0.83 13.21
N VAL A 799 7.58 -1.24 11.93
CA VAL A 799 6.52 -2.01 11.27
C VAL A 799 6.46 -3.45 11.82
N ILE A 800 7.61 -4.14 11.90
CA ILE A 800 7.73 -5.49 12.44
C ILE A 800 7.18 -5.58 13.87
N ASN A 801 7.46 -4.59 14.73
CA ASN A 801 6.96 -4.56 16.10
C ASN A 801 5.43 -4.42 16.16
N LYS A 802 4.82 -3.61 15.29
CA LYS A 802 3.34 -3.50 15.17
C LYS A 802 2.71 -4.79 14.67
N VAL A 803 3.35 -5.48 13.72
CA VAL A 803 2.90 -6.79 13.21
C VAL A 803 3.05 -7.89 14.28
N ASN A 804 4.14 -7.88 15.06
CA ASN A 804 4.33 -8.80 16.18
C ASN A 804 3.31 -8.63 17.31
N LEU A 805 2.84 -7.39 17.55
CA LEU A 805 1.74 -7.09 18.47
C LEU A 805 0.38 -7.54 17.90
N ARG A 806 0.11 -7.30 16.61
CA ARG A 806 -1.10 -7.81 15.93
C ARG A 806 -1.25 -9.33 16.09
N TYR A 807 -0.15 -10.06 15.96
CA TYR A 807 -0.12 -11.51 16.12
C TYR A 807 0.38 -11.95 17.51
N ALA A 808 0.15 -11.15 18.56
CA ALA A 808 0.57 -11.50 19.93
C ALA A 808 -0.11 -12.78 20.47
N SER A 809 -1.37 -13.02 20.11
CA SER A 809 -2.14 -14.21 20.49
C SER A 809 -1.80 -15.49 19.72
N VAL A 810 -0.93 -15.42 18.69
CA VAL A 810 -0.56 -16.59 17.89
C VAL A 810 0.55 -17.36 18.60
N MET A 811 0.15 -18.34 19.41
CA MET A 811 1.03 -19.13 20.27
C MET A 811 2.05 -20.01 19.50
N LYS A 812 1.74 -20.40 18.25
CA LYS A 812 2.64 -21.22 17.41
C LYS A 812 3.66 -20.33 16.71
N THR A 813 4.89 -20.31 17.21
CA THR A 813 6.01 -19.47 16.74
C THR A 813 6.20 -19.48 15.22
N LEU A 814 6.25 -20.66 14.58
CA LEU A 814 6.41 -20.74 13.11
C LEU A 814 5.25 -20.09 12.36
N HIS A 815 4.01 -20.36 12.75
CA HIS A 815 2.82 -19.79 12.11
C HIS A 815 2.74 -18.27 12.31
N LYS A 816 3.14 -17.76 13.48
CA LYS A 816 3.29 -16.33 13.73
C LYS A 816 4.30 -15.69 12.75
N SER A 817 5.42 -16.36 12.50
CA SER A 817 6.44 -15.89 11.56
C SER A 817 5.98 -15.96 10.11
N THR A 818 5.21 -16.98 9.71
CA THR A 818 4.53 -17.04 8.40
C THR A 818 3.61 -15.83 8.21
N LEU A 819 2.71 -15.58 9.17
CA LEU A 819 1.78 -14.44 9.16
C LEU A 819 2.50 -13.08 9.15
N LEU A 820 3.67 -12.98 9.79
CA LEU A 820 4.51 -11.79 9.77
C LEU A 820 5.10 -11.55 8.38
N VAL A 821 5.66 -12.59 7.74
CA VAL A 821 6.22 -12.51 6.38
C VAL A 821 5.14 -12.16 5.36
N ASP A 822 4.00 -12.85 5.39
CA ASP A 822 2.89 -12.56 4.48
C ASP A 822 2.34 -11.15 4.68
N ARG A 823 2.23 -10.67 5.93
CA ARG A 823 1.77 -9.30 6.20
C ARG A 823 2.76 -8.24 5.71
N LEU A 824 4.06 -8.50 5.77
CA LEU A 824 5.07 -7.63 5.13
C LEU A 824 4.99 -7.71 3.61
N GLY A 825 4.78 -8.90 3.03
CA GLY A 825 4.52 -9.09 1.60
C GLY A 825 3.31 -8.32 1.10
N HIS A 826 2.20 -8.31 1.84
CA HIS A 826 1.04 -7.47 1.53
C HIS A 826 1.39 -5.98 1.63
N HIS A 827 2.19 -5.56 2.61
CA HIS A 827 2.69 -4.18 2.68
C HIS A 827 3.61 -3.80 1.50
N ASN A 828 4.43 -4.73 1.00
CA ASN A 828 5.21 -4.55 -0.21
C ASN A 828 4.31 -4.41 -1.45
N LEU A 829 3.36 -5.32 -1.66
CA LEU A 829 2.40 -5.25 -2.77
C LEU A 829 1.66 -3.91 -2.82
N LEU A 830 1.18 -3.41 -1.68
CA LEU A 830 0.47 -2.13 -1.59
C LEU A 830 1.40 -0.94 -1.81
N PHE A 831 2.69 -1.07 -1.50
CA PHE A 831 3.69 -0.10 -1.91
C PHE A 831 3.98 -0.20 -3.41
N ASP A 832 3.99 -1.38 -4.02
CA ASP A 832 4.38 -1.57 -5.42
C ASP A 832 3.25 -1.14 -6.39
N VAL A 833 2.00 -1.44 -6.05
CA VAL A 833 0.78 -0.92 -6.70
C VAL A 833 0.63 0.59 -6.43
N GLY A 834 0.75 1.00 -5.16
CA GLY A 834 0.50 2.38 -4.73
C GLY A 834 -0.98 2.71 -4.52
N SER A 835 -1.27 4.01 -4.44
CA SER A 835 -2.62 4.56 -4.26
C SER A 835 -3.32 4.69 -5.62
N SER A 836 -3.72 3.58 -6.23
CA SER A 836 -4.21 3.55 -7.62
C SER A 836 -5.53 4.30 -7.84
N TRP A 837 -6.38 4.50 -6.82
CA TRP A 837 -7.66 5.23 -6.87
C TRP A 837 -7.57 6.74 -7.20
N LEU A 838 -6.42 7.22 -7.68
CA LEU A 838 -6.23 8.57 -8.24
C LEU A 838 -5.84 8.53 -9.73
N LYS A 839 -5.86 7.34 -10.34
CA LYS A 839 -5.85 7.13 -11.79
C LYS A 839 -7.02 6.21 -12.12
N ASP A 840 -8.09 6.80 -12.62
CA ASP A 840 -9.08 6.05 -13.39
C ASP A 840 -8.38 5.50 -14.66
N ASP A 841 -8.74 4.30 -15.09
CA ASP A 841 -8.33 3.69 -16.37
C ASP A 841 -9.14 4.29 -17.55
#